data_AF-D7CGI2-F1
#
_entry.id   AF-D7CGI2-F1
#
_cell.length_a   1.000
_cell.length_b   1.000
_cell.length_c   1.000
_cell.angle_alpha   90.00
_cell.angle_beta   90.00
_cell.angle_gamma   90.00
#
_symmetry.space_group_name_H-M   'P 1'
#
loop_
_entity.id
_entity.type
_entity.pdbx_description
1 polymer ?
#
loop_
_entity_poly.entity_id
_entity_poly.type
_entity_poly.pdbx_seq_one_letter_code
_entity_poly.pdbx_strand_id
1 'polypeptide(L)'
;MSGPPPPYAEGHASGHGRVFQSAGDQHITEHHHHAHHYAPGPGASLFAGTTTPGPGPDSVRVPLVGRAPAVLRDRADLMRRLRTAVGGDSGQIHVLHGMGGCGKTAVAHAVFTESARDGARVGLWVNASERLSLRAGMLAVAADRGAAPGELAAAHSGQRAAADLVWHHLDHSAEPWLLVIDNADDPAILEEGGWLRASPRGTVLVTTRYATSRAWRGAVLHPVGVLPTEDAAQVLCDLAPHAGTPAAAEQVALRLGCLPLALTLAGSYLHHQLLESWSMDEYRNRLEADPTGLIDQGAALDSGRPESRHLVSRTWQLSLDALVDQGLPEATTLLRLLSCWSPDPLPLAVLAPASLGATGLLDTTRVEPALRGLLDHSLAAIVSAPGGTDGEQPVRCVQVHGVLLDSVASGTPADQRRALTEAAATLLEAALPADGGVGGGFVALLVPHTVRLLREGDVRTAERVVGLAICLTQRVHETGDYSAALALAQEAAGAAERVLGAEHQLALSALQRAGRSLFRLGRIAESEEVHRRVLRVRERVLGPDHPDTLESCHGLQQPLFRLGRRAEALSLLRRAADGLRSALGVEHPRALRSRAMLIEELATAGDHEEFAQVSPETVVDCERHLGADHPTTLSARHAYAFGVARLGAPEDAEPLTRRVLADRERVQGPTHPMTLGVVVLLSQVVAARERWEEAVELTRRAISGREQALTAESPLLVENYSQVADYLARAGRTAEAESAARAALPLCERVLGPNHPETLRARRVLGI
;
A
#
# COMPACT_ATOMS: atom_id res chain seq x y z
N MET A 1 -13.60 7.07 -58.53
CA MET A 1 -13.15 8.46 -58.77
C MET A 1 -12.84 9.05 -57.42
N SER A 2 -11.54 9.23 -57.16
CA SER A 2 -10.97 9.69 -55.90
C SER A 2 -11.18 11.20 -55.75
N GLY A 3 -11.80 11.61 -54.65
CA GLY A 3 -11.79 13.00 -54.17
C GLY A 3 -10.97 13.08 -52.87
N PRO A 4 -10.25 14.17 -52.60
CA PRO A 4 -9.33 14.27 -51.49
C PRO A 4 -10.07 14.32 -50.13
N PRO A 5 -9.47 13.79 -49.05
CA PRO A 5 -10.03 13.94 -47.71
C PRO A 5 -9.96 15.42 -47.24
N PRO A 6 -10.91 15.90 -46.42
CA PRO A 6 -10.84 17.22 -45.82
C PRO A 6 -9.65 17.32 -44.84
N PRO A 7 -9.10 18.52 -44.63
CA PRO A 7 -7.87 18.72 -43.88
C PRO A 7 -8.03 18.40 -42.39
N TYR A 8 -6.99 17.79 -41.82
CA TYR A 8 -6.80 17.59 -40.38
C TYR A 8 -6.98 18.92 -39.64
N ALA A 9 -7.94 18.98 -38.72
CA ALA A 9 -8.03 20.06 -37.76
C ALA A 9 -7.01 19.79 -36.64
N GLU A 10 -5.88 20.50 -36.68
CA GLU A 10 -4.96 20.63 -35.55
C GLU A 10 -5.68 21.36 -34.41
N GLY A 11 -6.09 20.61 -33.39
CA GLY A 11 -6.56 21.17 -32.12
C GLY A 11 -5.39 21.43 -31.19
N HIS A 12 -4.88 22.66 -31.13
CA HIS A 12 -3.98 23.10 -30.07
C HIS A 12 -4.76 23.29 -28.76
N ALA A 13 -4.40 22.54 -27.72
CA ALA A 13 -4.88 22.76 -26.36
C ALA A 13 -4.10 23.92 -25.73
N SER A 14 -4.67 25.12 -25.71
CA SER A 14 -4.26 26.15 -24.75
C SER A 14 -4.89 25.78 -23.40
N GLY A 15 -4.04 25.64 -22.38
CA GLY A 15 -4.46 25.16 -21.07
C GLY A 15 -5.50 26.06 -20.45
N HIS A 16 -6.77 25.65 -20.50
CA HIS A 16 -7.86 25.84 -19.53
C HIS A 16 -9.05 25.02 -20.05
N GLY A 17 -9.21 23.79 -19.56
CA GLY A 17 -10.16 22.80 -20.09
C GLY A 17 -11.62 23.23 -19.95
N ARG A 18 -12.25 23.60 -21.07
CA ARG A 18 -13.69 23.47 -21.33
C ARG A 18 -13.93 23.20 -22.82
N VAL A 19 -14.52 22.06 -23.12
CA VAL A 19 -15.03 21.71 -24.45
C VAL A 19 -16.53 22.01 -24.47
N PHE A 20 -16.98 22.86 -25.39
CA PHE A 20 -18.40 23.08 -25.65
C PHE A 20 -18.82 22.15 -26.79
N GLN A 21 -19.82 21.31 -26.55
CA GLN A 21 -20.52 20.60 -27.62
C GLN A 21 -21.97 21.09 -27.67
N SER A 22 -22.39 21.49 -28.87
CA SER A 22 -23.70 22.05 -29.15
C SER A 22 -24.72 20.94 -29.47
N ALA A 23 -25.84 20.96 -28.74
CA ALA A 23 -27.18 20.42 -29.04
C ALA A 23 -27.67 19.23 -28.16
N GLY A 24 -28.76 19.48 -27.41
CA GLY A 24 -29.70 18.48 -26.91
C GLY A 24 -29.82 18.41 -25.38
N ASP A 25 -30.96 18.85 -24.84
CA ASP A 25 -31.26 19.03 -23.42
C ASP A 25 -31.13 17.77 -22.55
N GLN A 26 -30.33 17.85 -21.47
CA GLN A 26 -30.57 17.09 -20.25
C GLN A 26 -30.30 17.95 -19.01
N HIS A 27 -31.27 17.93 -18.09
CA HIS A 27 -31.25 18.62 -16.81
C HIS A 27 -30.26 17.91 -15.87
N ILE A 28 -29.07 18.48 -15.68
CA ILE A 28 -28.11 18.04 -14.66
C ILE A 28 -28.36 18.88 -13.41
N THR A 29 -28.90 18.27 -12.36
CA THR A 29 -28.91 18.86 -11.02
C THR A 29 -27.58 18.54 -10.33
N GLU A 30 -26.57 19.38 -10.53
CA GLU A 30 -25.32 19.35 -9.76
C GLU A 30 -25.56 19.96 -8.38
N HIS A 31 -25.52 19.13 -7.33
CA HIS A 31 -25.44 19.61 -5.95
C HIS A 31 -24.00 20.02 -5.64
N HIS A 32 -23.67 21.30 -5.89
CA HIS A 32 -22.46 21.93 -5.37
C HIS A 32 -22.67 22.30 -3.89
N HIS A 33 -22.11 21.51 -2.98
CA HIS A 33 -21.94 21.94 -1.59
C HIS A 33 -20.53 22.52 -1.41
N HIS A 34 -20.38 23.80 -1.77
CA HIS A 34 -19.38 24.68 -1.17
C HIS A 34 -20.03 25.44 -0.03
N ALA A 35 -19.65 25.16 1.22
CA ALA A 35 -20.01 25.97 2.37
C ALA A 35 -18.79 26.79 2.81
N HIS A 36 -18.57 27.93 2.16
CA HIS A 36 -17.84 29.05 2.75
C HIS A 36 -18.56 30.36 2.42
N HIS A 37 -19.16 30.98 3.43
CA HIS A 37 -19.59 32.37 3.35
C HIS A 37 -19.22 33.11 4.64
N TYR A 38 -18.21 33.98 4.52
CA TYR A 38 -18.32 35.38 4.91
C TYR A 38 -17.34 36.23 4.08
N ALA A 39 -17.88 37.22 3.38
CA ALA A 39 -17.21 38.35 2.70
C ALA A 39 -18.14 39.58 2.91
N PRO A 40 -17.73 40.86 2.73
CA PRO A 40 -16.67 41.34 1.82
C PRO A 40 -15.83 42.57 2.26
N GLY A 41 -14.76 42.84 1.50
CA GLY A 41 -14.05 44.14 1.43
C GLY A 41 -12.83 44.07 0.51
N PRO A 42 -12.67 44.94 -0.52
CA PRO A 42 -11.63 44.80 -1.54
C PRO A 42 -10.37 45.64 -1.25
N GLY A 43 -9.20 45.00 -1.32
CA GLY A 43 -7.91 45.71 -1.45
C GLY A 43 -6.73 45.07 -0.71
N ALA A 44 -5.62 44.88 -1.44
CA ALA A 44 -4.24 44.59 -0.99
C ALA A 44 -3.97 43.16 -0.45
N SER A 45 -2.82 42.50 -0.64
CA SER A 45 -1.58 42.72 -1.41
C SER A 45 -0.83 41.37 -1.43
N LEU A 46 0.01 41.18 -2.45
CA LEU A 46 1.08 40.18 -2.50
C LEU A 46 2.03 40.37 -1.30
N PHE A 47 2.45 39.26 -0.67
CA PHE A 47 3.38 39.13 0.48
C PHE A 47 2.82 39.50 1.88
N ALA A 48 2.31 38.49 2.61
CA ALA A 48 2.49 38.29 4.05
C ALA A 48 1.85 36.96 4.47
N GLY A 49 2.57 36.17 5.29
CA GLY A 49 2.17 34.83 5.70
C GLY A 49 1.08 34.80 6.78
N THR A 50 0.15 33.86 6.62
CA THR A 50 -0.59 33.22 7.69
C THR A 50 -0.65 31.73 7.39
N THR A 51 -0.08 30.95 8.30
CA THR A 51 -0.08 29.48 8.29
C THR A 51 -1.47 28.97 8.63
N THR A 52 -2.21 28.55 7.61
CA THR A 52 -3.28 27.55 7.75
C THR A 52 -2.69 26.16 7.53
N PRO A 53 -2.99 25.16 8.37
CA PRO A 53 -2.60 23.78 8.07
C PRO A 53 -3.36 23.35 6.82
N GLY A 54 -2.65 22.89 5.79
CA GLY A 54 -3.27 22.24 4.64
C GLY A 54 -4.04 20.98 5.08
N PRO A 55 -5.09 20.57 4.36
CA PRO A 55 -5.79 19.33 4.65
C PRO A 55 -4.81 18.16 4.46
N GLY A 56 -4.56 17.41 5.54
CA GLY A 56 -3.84 16.14 5.47
C GLY A 56 -4.61 15.08 4.67
N PRO A 57 -4.03 13.89 4.44
CA PRO A 57 -4.66 12.87 3.60
C PRO A 57 -6.01 12.43 4.18
N ASP A 58 -7.09 12.68 3.42
CA ASP A 58 -8.50 12.39 3.73
C ASP A 58 -8.83 10.88 3.99
N SER A 59 -7.82 10.02 3.97
CA SER A 59 -7.86 8.56 4.08
C SER A 59 -8.60 8.00 5.30
N VAL A 60 -8.28 8.53 6.47
CA VAL A 60 -8.74 8.00 7.76
C VAL A 60 -9.88 8.82 8.35
N ARG A 61 -10.20 9.97 7.74
CA ARG A 61 -11.28 10.87 8.17
C ARG A 61 -12.65 10.44 7.67
N VAL A 62 -12.68 9.57 6.65
CA VAL A 62 -13.90 9.04 6.07
C VAL A 62 -13.94 7.53 6.25
N PRO A 63 -14.89 6.98 7.01
CA PRO A 63 -15.07 5.55 7.11
C PRO A 63 -15.36 4.94 5.73
N LEU A 64 -14.56 3.94 5.34
CA LEU A 64 -14.82 3.12 4.14
C LEU A 64 -15.86 2.05 4.49
N VAL A 65 -17.05 2.50 4.85
CA VAL A 65 -18.21 1.68 5.20
C VAL A 65 -19.30 2.00 4.18
N GLY A 66 -20.00 0.97 3.68
CA GLY A 66 -21.20 1.17 2.86
C GLY A 66 -22.30 1.96 3.57
N ARG A 67 -23.48 2.10 2.95
CA ARG A 67 -24.59 2.87 3.55
C ARG A 67 -24.97 2.33 4.93
N ALA A 68 -24.66 3.12 5.97
CA ALA A 68 -25.12 2.84 7.33
C ALA A 68 -26.66 2.96 7.39
N PRO A 69 -27.32 2.16 8.24
CA PRO A 69 -28.77 2.25 8.41
C PRO A 69 -29.17 3.64 8.91
N ALA A 70 -30.27 4.16 8.37
CA ALA A 70 -30.79 5.48 8.74
C ALA A 70 -31.18 5.57 10.23
N VAL A 71 -31.60 4.45 10.82
CA VAL A 71 -32.00 4.35 12.23
C VAL A 71 -31.35 3.12 12.86
N LEU A 72 -30.59 3.32 13.94
CA LEU A 72 -30.03 2.24 14.77
C LEU A 72 -31.02 1.84 15.88
N ARG A 73 -31.91 0.90 15.57
CA ARG A 73 -32.92 0.36 16.51
C ARG A 73 -32.30 -0.51 17.59
N ASP A 74 -32.89 -0.52 18.80
CA ASP A 74 -32.36 -1.20 20.01
C ASP A 74 -30.90 -0.86 20.36
N ARG A 75 -30.37 0.30 19.94
CA ARG A 75 -28.99 0.69 20.26
C ARG A 75 -28.91 2.00 21.05
N ALA A 76 -30.03 2.58 21.46
CA ALA A 76 -30.06 3.87 22.15
C ALA A 76 -29.22 3.89 23.44
N ASP A 77 -29.33 2.86 24.28
CA ASP A 77 -28.55 2.76 25.52
C ASP A 77 -27.07 2.51 25.28
N LEU A 78 -26.74 1.66 24.30
CA LEU A 78 -25.35 1.43 23.90
C LEU A 78 -24.73 2.72 23.34
N MET A 79 -25.43 3.40 22.43
CA MET A 79 -25.04 4.69 21.88
C MET A 79 -24.86 5.72 22.98
N ARG A 80 -25.78 5.81 23.94
CA ARG A 80 -25.66 6.72 25.10
C ARG A 80 -24.40 6.43 25.92
N ARG A 81 -24.11 5.16 26.24
CA ARG A 81 -22.88 4.77 26.96
C ARG A 81 -21.62 5.12 26.17
N LEU A 82 -21.59 4.81 24.87
CA LEU A 82 -20.46 5.12 24.01
C LEU A 82 -20.28 6.64 23.85
N ARG A 83 -21.36 7.41 23.70
CA ARG A 83 -21.31 8.88 23.67
C ARG A 83 -20.75 9.46 24.97
N THR A 84 -21.19 8.96 26.13
CA THR A 84 -20.65 9.42 27.41
C THR A 84 -19.16 9.08 27.53
N ALA A 85 -18.75 7.88 27.12
CA ALA A 85 -17.36 7.47 27.17
C ALA A 85 -16.47 8.22 26.18
N VAL A 86 -16.96 8.43 24.95
CA VAL A 86 -16.29 9.25 23.94
C VAL A 86 -16.28 10.70 24.36
N GLY A 87 -17.31 11.22 25.03
CA GLY A 87 -17.38 12.61 25.48
C GLY A 87 -16.53 12.91 26.73
N GLY A 88 -16.21 11.91 27.54
CA GLY A 88 -15.42 12.07 28.76
C GLY A 88 -13.92 12.29 28.53
N ASP A 89 -13.22 12.65 29.61
CA ASP A 89 -11.77 12.87 29.62
C ASP A 89 -10.95 11.57 29.79
N SER A 90 -11.62 10.42 29.96
CA SER A 90 -10.96 9.13 30.12
C SER A 90 -10.81 8.44 28.76
N GLY A 91 -9.61 8.43 28.18
CA GLY A 91 -9.38 7.70 26.94
C GLY A 91 -9.16 6.22 27.16
N GLN A 92 -10.29 5.54 27.35
CA GLN A 92 -10.41 4.10 27.49
C GLN A 92 -10.52 3.41 26.12
N ILE A 93 -10.31 2.10 26.12
CA ILE A 93 -10.54 1.24 24.96
C ILE A 93 -11.91 0.60 25.10
N HIS A 94 -12.74 0.69 24.07
CA HIS A 94 -14.06 0.09 23.99
C HIS A 94 -14.07 -0.95 22.88
N VAL A 95 -14.60 -2.14 23.14
CA VAL A 95 -14.67 -3.22 22.15
C VAL A 95 -16.12 -3.62 21.92
N LEU A 96 -16.62 -3.38 20.73
CA LEU A 96 -17.89 -3.90 20.25
C LEU A 96 -17.65 -5.33 19.74
N HIS A 97 -18.21 -6.33 20.42
CA HIS A 97 -18.07 -7.72 20.03
C HIS A 97 -19.41 -8.40 19.81
N GLY A 98 -19.48 -9.33 18.86
CA GLY A 98 -20.72 -10.00 18.49
C GLY A 98 -20.64 -10.69 17.14
N MET A 99 -21.68 -11.43 16.79
CA MET A 99 -21.73 -12.22 15.55
C MET A 99 -21.58 -11.36 14.28
N GLY A 100 -21.17 -11.98 13.18
CA GLY A 100 -21.16 -11.32 11.88
C GLY A 100 -22.56 -10.81 11.51
N GLY A 101 -22.67 -9.59 10.97
CA GLY A 101 -23.95 -9.00 10.55
C GLY A 101 -24.86 -8.47 11.66
N CYS A 102 -24.42 -8.44 12.93
CA CYS A 102 -25.20 -7.88 14.04
C CYS A 102 -25.17 -6.33 14.15
N GLY A 103 -24.47 -5.65 13.24
CA GLY A 103 -24.45 -4.18 13.17
C GLY A 103 -23.35 -3.48 13.98
N LYS A 104 -22.27 -4.17 14.38
CA LYS A 104 -21.14 -3.55 15.10
C LYS A 104 -20.54 -2.35 14.37
N THR A 105 -20.18 -2.54 13.10
CA THR A 105 -19.63 -1.50 12.23
C THR A 105 -20.61 -0.35 12.06
N ALA A 106 -21.92 -0.63 11.98
CA ALA A 106 -22.96 0.41 11.91
C ALA A 106 -23.04 1.25 13.20
N VAL A 107 -22.94 0.62 14.38
CA VAL A 107 -22.87 1.33 15.66
C VAL A 107 -21.60 2.19 15.73
N ALA A 108 -20.44 1.62 15.40
CA ALA A 108 -19.19 2.38 15.38
C ALA A 108 -19.24 3.57 14.41
N HIS A 109 -19.81 3.37 13.22
CA HIS A 109 -20.00 4.41 12.21
C HIS A 109 -20.91 5.54 12.71
N ALA A 110 -22.00 5.23 13.41
CA ALA A 110 -22.86 6.25 13.99
C ALA A 110 -22.15 7.06 15.08
N VAL A 111 -21.43 6.39 15.99
CA VAL A 111 -20.63 7.07 17.03
C VAL A 111 -19.58 7.98 16.39
N PHE A 112 -18.90 7.49 15.35
CA PHE A 112 -17.93 8.26 14.58
C PHE A 112 -18.57 9.50 13.93
N THR A 113 -19.68 9.31 13.21
CA THR A 113 -20.34 10.38 12.45
C THR A 113 -20.87 11.46 13.37
N GLU A 114 -21.46 11.09 14.51
CA GLU A 114 -21.93 12.05 15.52
C GLU A 114 -20.76 12.83 16.13
N SER A 115 -19.70 12.14 16.54
CA SER A 115 -18.51 12.78 17.12
C SER A 115 -17.83 13.75 16.15
N ALA A 116 -17.79 13.40 14.86
CA ALA A 116 -17.24 14.23 13.81
C ALA A 116 -18.15 15.44 13.47
N ARG A 117 -19.47 15.27 13.48
CA ARG A 117 -20.45 16.35 13.23
C ARG A 117 -20.43 17.43 14.31
N ASP A 118 -20.30 17.02 15.57
CA ASP A 118 -20.28 17.95 16.70
C ASP A 118 -18.99 18.80 16.72
N GLY A 119 -18.00 18.46 15.88
CA GLY A 119 -16.72 19.17 15.77
C GLY A 119 -15.86 19.10 17.04
N ALA A 120 -16.34 18.41 18.07
CA ALA A 120 -15.70 18.33 19.37
C ALA A 120 -14.46 17.43 19.35
N ARG A 121 -14.38 16.48 18.39
CA ARG A 121 -13.29 15.50 18.30
C ARG A 121 -12.92 15.17 16.87
N VAL A 122 -11.65 14.85 16.69
CA VAL A 122 -11.07 14.31 15.46
C VAL A 122 -11.45 12.83 15.31
N GLY A 123 -12.33 12.52 14.36
CA GLY A 123 -12.66 11.13 13.99
C GLY A 123 -11.59 10.52 13.09
N LEU A 124 -11.11 9.32 13.45
CA LEU A 124 -10.15 8.51 12.71
C LEU A 124 -10.68 7.07 12.55
N TRP A 125 -10.61 6.50 11.34
CA TRP A 125 -11.13 5.18 11.03
C TRP A 125 -10.09 4.34 10.30
N VAL A 126 -9.85 3.13 10.80
CA VAL A 126 -8.87 2.18 10.25
C VAL A 126 -9.50 0.80 10.11
N ASN A 127 -9.24 0.15 8.97
CA ASN A 127 -9.63 -1.25 8.75
C ASN A 127 -8.53 -2.19 9.25
N ALA A 128 -8.91 -3.19 10.04
CA ALA A 128 -8.04 -4.19 10.65
C ALA A 128 -8.35 -5.62 10.18
N SER A 129 -9.00 -5.78 9.02
CA SER A 129 -9.24 -7.08 8.37
C SER A 129 -7.94 -7.85 8.10
N GLU A 130 -6.87 -7.13 7.76
CA GLU A 130 -5.55 -7.70 7.46
C GLU A 130 -4.43 -6.88 8.11
N ARG A 131 -3.30 -7.55 8.42
CA ARG A 131 -2.13 -6.91 9.07
C ARG A 131 -1.58 -5.73 8.26
N LEU A 132 -1.55 -5.86 6.94
CA LEU A 132 -1.06 -4.81 6.04
C LEU A 132 -2.03 -3.63 5.95
N SER A 133 -3.35 -3.89 5.91
CA SER A 133 -4.39 -2.85 5.96
C SER A 133 -4.33 -2.04 7.26
N LEU A 134 -4.20 -2.72 8.40
CA LEU A 134 -4.07 -2.05 9.71
C LEU A 134 -2.85 -1.14 9.73
N ARG A 135 -1.67 -1.65 9.33
CA ARG A 135 -0.43 -0.87 9.33
C ARG A 135 -0.56 0.38 8.46
N ALA A 136 -1.08 0.23 7.24
CA ALA A 136 -1.26 1.34 6.31
C ALA A 136 -2.21 2.40 6.89
N GLY A 137 -3.38 1.99 7.41
CA GLY A 137 -4.34 2.90 8.01
C GLY A 137 -3.80 3.59 9.27
N MET A 138 -3.06 2.89 10.13
CA MET A 138 -2.45 3.49 11.31
C MET A 138 -1.35 4.51 10.94
N LEU A 139 -0.53 4.24 9.93
CA LEU A 139 0.45 5.24 9.46
C LEU A 139 -0.22 6.45 8.80
N ALA A 140 -1.36 6.25 8.14
CA ALA A 140 -2.19 7.36 7.66
C ALA A 140 -2.77 8.19 8.82
N VAL A 141 -3.11 7.56 9.95
CA VAL A 141 -3.49 8.29 11.20
C VAL A 141 -2.35 9.17 11.69
N ALA A 142 -1.11 8.67 11.73
CA ALA A 142 0.05 9.49 12.11
C ALA A 142 0.24 10.67 11.14
N ALA A 143 0.17 10.41 9.83
CA ALA A 143 0.32 11.44 8.80
C ALA A 143 -0.72 12.55 8.96
N ASP A 144 -1.99 12.19 9.11
CA ASP A 144 -3.09 13.13 9.35
C ASP A 144 -2.85 13.92 10.66
N ARG A 145 -2.34 13.28 11.72
CA ARG A 145 -1.98 13.97 12.99
C ARG A 145 -0.71 14.80 12.97
N GLY A 146 -0.06 14.93 11.82
CA GLY A 146 1.05 15.85 11.63
C GLY A 146 2.42 15.17 11.66
N ALA A 147 2.49 13.84 11.52
CA ALA A 147 3.76 13.16 11.29
C ALA A 147 4.39 13.66 10.00
N ALA A 148 5.64 14.12 10.10
CA ALA A 148 6.36 14.63 8.95
C ALA A 148 6.68 13.48 7.96
N PRO A 149 6.80 13.75 6.65
CA PRO A 149 7.17 12.74 5.65
C PRO A 149 8.43 11.95 6.03
N GLY A 150 9.42 12.59 6.65
CA GLY A 150 10.63 11.93 7.13
C GLY A 150 10.39 10.95 8.28
N GLU A 151 9.43 11.21 9.17
CA GLU A 151 9.06 10.28 10.26
C GLU A 151 8.32 9.06 9.71
N LEU A 152 7.43 9.26 8.75
CA LEU A 152 6.73 8.18 8.05
C LEU A 152 7.72 7.32 7.26
N ALA A 153 8.66 7.94 6.55
CA ALA A 153 9.74 7.23 5.87
C ALA A 153 10.61 6.42 6.84
N ALA A 154 10.92 6.96 8.03
CA ALA A 154 11.63 6.24 9.08
C ALA A 154 10.82 5.03 9.60
N ALA A 155 9.50 5.16 9.75
CA ALA A 155 8.63 4.05 10.16
C ALA A 155 8.46 2.98 9.07
N HIS A 156 8.33 3.39 7.81
CA HIS A 156 8.28 2.50 6.64
C HIS A 156 9.58 1.72 6.46
N SER A 157 10.72 2.38 6.67
CA SER A 157 12.06 1.78 6.58
C SER A 157 12.50 1.01 7.82
N GLY A 158 11.66 0.92 8.87
CA GLY A 158 11.95 0.20 10.10
C GLY A 158 12.93 0.89 11.06
N GLN A 159 13.34 2.12 10.77
CA GLN A 159 14.19 2.95 11.64
C GLN A 159 13.44 3.46 12.87
N ARG A 160 12.11 3.53 12.80
CA ARG A 160 11.22 3.87 13.91
C ARG A 160 10.10 2.84 14.02
N ALA A 161 9.76 2.43 15.23
CA ALA A 161 8.60 1.57 15.44
C ALA A 161 7.32 2.32 15.02
N ALA A 162 6.60 1.75 14.05
CA ALA A 162 5.44 2.41 13.45
C ALA A 162 4.31 2.67 14.46
N ALA A 163 4.00 1.71 15.33
CA ALA A 163 3.02 1.91 16.39
C ALA A 163 3.42 3.04 17.34
N ASP A 164 4.70 3.14 17.72
CA ASP A 164 5.17 4.20 18.60
C ASP A 164 5.10 5.58 17.94
N LEU A 165 5.35 5.68 16.63
CA LEU A 165 5.12 6.92 15.88
C LEU A 165 3.64 7.34 15.95
N VAL A 166 2.72 6.41 15.68
CA VAL A 166 1.29 6.70 15.68
C VAL A 166 0.81 7.14 17.05
N TRP A 167 1.17 6.38 18.09
CA TRP A 167 0.78 6.70 19.46
C TRP A 167 1.43 7.97 19.98
N HIS A 168 2.67 8.28 19.59
CA HIS A 168 3.28 9.57 19.90
C HIS A 168 2.43 10.74 19.38
N HIS A 169 2.00 10.69 18.12
CA HIS A 169 1.18 11.76 17.52
C HIS A 169 -0.26 11.79 18.08
N LEU A 170 -0.83 10.65 18.44
CA LEU A 170 -2.14 10.59 19.09
C LEU A 170 -2.10 11.14 20.52
N ASP A 171 -1.08 10.80 21.32
CA ASP A 171 -0.93 11.25 22.71
C ASP A 171 -0.62 12.75 22.82
N HIS A 172 0.00 13.33 21.78
CA HIS A 172 0.31 14.76 21.70
C HIS A 172 -0.65 15.55 20.80
N SER A 173 -1.70 14.90 20.29
CA SER A 173 -2.70 15.55 19.45
C SER A 173 -3.28 16.79 20.14
N ALA A 174 -3.28 17.93 19.45
CA ALA A 174 -3.84 19.17 19.99
C ALA A 174 -5.33 19.00 20.32
N GLU A 175 -6.04 18.34 19.42
CA GLU A 175 -7.47 18.07 19.50
C GLU A 175 -7.74 16.67 20.07
N PRO A 176 -8.78 16.50 20.90
CA PRO A 176 -9.22 15.18 21.32
C PRO A 176 -9.71 14.38 20.10
N TRP A 177 -9.56 13.06 20.16
CA TRP A 177 -9.85 12.20 19.01
C TRP A 177 -10.63 10.95 19.38
N LEU A 178 -11.24 10.34 18.36
CA LEU A 178 -11.87 9.02 18.39
C LEU A 178 -11.24 8.17 17.29
N LEU A 179 -10.58 7.08 17.67
CA LEU A 179 -10.02 6.11 16.72
C LEU A 179 -10.89 4.86 16.67
N VAL A 180 -11.48 4.60 15.51
CA VAL A 180 -12.20 3.36 15.23
C VAL A 180 -11.29 2.38 14.52
N ILE A 181 -11.13 1.18 15.09
CA ILE A 181 -10.44 0.04 14.50
C ILE A 181 -11.52 -0.99 14.13
N ASP A 182 -11.89 -1.02 12.85
CA ASP A 182 -12.99 -1.85 12.34
C ASP A 182 -12.47 -3.20 11.83
N ASN A 183 -13.29 -4.26 11.94
CA ASN A 183 -12.99 -5.62 11.45
C ASN A 183 -11.73 -6.26 12.06
N ALA A 184 -11.44 -6.02 13.35
CA ALA A 184 -10.36 -6.68 14.08
C ALA A 184 -10.74 -8.14 14.44
N ASP A 185 -11.02 -8.94 13.41
CA ASP A 185 -11.42 -10.34 13.51
C ASP A 185 -10.21 -11.29 13.66
N ASP A 186 -8.99 -10.77 13.64
CA ASP A 186 -7.81 -11.45 14.18
C ASP A 186 -7.15 -10.54 15.24
N PRO A 187 -7.50 -10.71 16.53
CA PRO A 187 -6.96 -9.88 17.59
C PRO A 187 -5.44 -9.97 17.75
N ALA A 188 -4.79 -11.04 17.25
CA ALA A 188 -3.34 -11.20 17.36
C ALA A 188 -2.58 -10.09 16.60
N ILE A 189 -3.16 -9.60 15.49
CA ILE A 189 -2.61 -8.51 14.68
C ILE A 189 -2.43 -7.23 15.52
N LEU A 190 -3.33 -6.97 16.48
CA LEU A 190 -3.24 -5.81 17.37
C LEU A 190 -2.16 -5.98 18.46
N GLU A 191 -1.90 -7.21 18.90
CA GLU A 191 -0.93 -7.54 19.94
C GLU A 191 0.51 -7.49 19.43
N GLU A 192 0.79 -8.16 18.32
CA GLU A 192 2.16 -8.35 17.80
C GLU A 192 2.88 -7.03 17.46
N GLY A 193 2.11 -5.99 17.10
CA GLY A 193 2.66 -4.67 16.78
C GLY A 193 2.47 -3.62 17.87
N GLY A 194 1.85 -3.95 19.01
CA GLY A 194 1.51 -2.97 20.04
C GLY A 194 0.60 -1.85 19.51
N TRP A 195 -0.30 -2.19 18.60
CA TRP A 195 -1.15 -1.25 17.86
C TRP A 195 -2.32 -0.71 18.69
N LEU A 196 -2.74 -1.42 19.73
CA LEU A 196 -3.84 -1.03 20.60
C LEU A 196 -3.32 -0.49 21.94
N ARG A 197 -3.60 0.79 22.23
CA ARG A 197 -3.23 1.45 23.49
C ARG A 197 -4.36 2.37 23.97
N ALA A 198 -4.37 2.67 25.26
CA ALA A 198 -5.18 3.74 25.83
C ALA A 198 -4.40 5.06 25.72
N SER A 199 -5.10 6.19 25.62
CA SER A 199 -4.48 7.51 25.52
C SER A 199 -5.25 8.51 26.36
N PRO A 200 -4.62 9.44 27.09
CA PRO A 200 -5.36 10.47 27.81
C PRO A 200 -6.07 11.48 26.88
N ARG A 201 -5.74 11.51 25.59
CA ARG A 201 -6.26 12.49 24.62
C ARG A 201 -7.43 11.98 23.77
N GLY A 202 -7.73 10.69 23.80
CA GLY A 202 -8.77 10.16 22.93
C GLY A 202 -9.21 8.74 23.24
N THR A 203 -10.32 8.36 22.64
CA THR A 203 -11.00 7.08 22.89
C THR A 203 -10.78 6.15 21.72
N VAL A 204 -10.52 4.87 22.00
CA VAL A 204 -10.40 3.83 20.96
C VAL A 204 -11.67 2.98 20.96
N LEU A 205 -12.25 2.76 19.79
CA LEU A 205 -13.40 1.89 19.58
C LEU A 205 -13.03 0.77 18.59
N VAL A 206 -13.10 -0.48 19.03
CA VAL A 206 -12.75 -1.65 18.21
C VAL A 206 -14.02 -2.41 17.85
N THR A 207 -14.15 -2.90 16.61
CA THR A 207 -15.18 -3.89 16.25
C THR A 207 -14.55 -5.24 15.97
N THR A 208 -15.13 -6.32 16.51
CA THR A 208 -14.59 -7.68 16.36
C THR A 208 -15.68 -8.76 16.51
N ARG A 209 -15.44 -9.95 15.96
CA ARG A 209 -16.24 -11.15 16.24
C ARG A 209 -15.92 -11.78 17.61
N TYR A 210 -14.76 -11.48 18.21
CA TYR A 210 -14.25 -12.24 19.37
C TYR A 210 -14.40 -11.49 20.70
N ALA A 211 -15.18 -12.09 21.61
CA ALA A 211 -15.37 -11.55 22.97
C ALA A 211 -14.14 -11.74 23.88
N THR A 212 -13.28 -12.71 23.57
CA THR A 212 -12.14 -13.13 24.41
C THR A 212 -10.84 -13.05 23.63
N SER A 213 -9.93 -12.19 24.09
CA SER A 213 -8.56 -12.06 23.58
C SER A 213 -7.67 -11.44 24.66
N ARG A 214 -6.35 -11.64 24.58
CA ARG A 214 -5.40 -10.93 25.46
C ARG A 214 -5.31 -9.44 25.10
N ALA A 215 -5.58 -9.09 23.84
CA ALA A 215 -5.68 -7.72 23.34
C ALA A 215 -6.69 -6.87 24.12
N TRP A 216 -7.74 -7.47 24.69
CA TRP A 216 -8.83 -6.75 25.36
C TRP A 216 -8.57 -6.45 26.84
N ARG A 217 -7.36 -6.70 27.35
CA ARG A 217 -7.02 -6.41 28.75
C ARG A 217 -7.16 -4.92 29.04
N GLY A 218 -8.00 -4.58 30.02
CA GLY A 218 -8.30 -3.19 30.39
C GLY A 218 -9.31 -2.49 29.49
N ALA A 219 -9.87 -3.17 28.48
CA ALA A 219 -10.92 -2.63 27.63
C ALA A 219 -12.32 -2.86 28.22
N VAL A 220 -13.24 -1.95 27.93
CA VAL A 220 -14.67 -2.09 28.22
C VAL A 220 -15.34 -2.84 27.08
N LEU A 221 -15.82 -4.05 27.36
CA LEU A 221 -16.48 -4.90 26.38
C LEU A 221 -17.98 -4.57 26.26
N HIS A 222 -18.47 -4.41 25.04
CA HIS A 222 -19.88 -4.17 24.74
C HIS A 222 -20.40 -5.27 23.81
N PRO A 223 -21.27 -6.17 24.31
CA PRO A 223 -21.90 -7.17 23.45
C PRO A 223 -22.92 -6.52 22.53
N VAL A 224 -22.83 -6.82 21.23
CA VAL A 224 -23.81 -6.42 20.22
C VAL A 224 -24.54 -7.67 19.73
N GLY A 225 -25.79 -7.80 20.14
CA GLY A 225 -26.66 -8.92 19.81
C GLY A 225 -27.50 -8.71 18.55
N VAL A 226 -28.45 -9.62 18.34
CA VAL A 226 -29.54 -9.47 17.37
C VAL A 226 -30.51 -8.37 17.84
N LEU A 227 -31.45 -7.96 16.98
CA LEU A 227 -32.49 -7.01 17.37
C LEU A 227 -33.62 -7.73 18.14
N PRO A 228 -34.31 -7.04 19.06
CA PRO A 228 -35.60 -7.46 19.56
C PRO A 228 -36.58 -7.62 18.40
N THR A 229 -37.53 -8.53 18.55
CA THR A 229 -38.47 -8.91 17.49
C THR A 229 -39.26 -7.71 16.95
N GLU A 230 -39.77 -6.84 17.82
CA GLU A 230 -40.53 -5.65 17.42
C GLU A 230 -39.68 -4.67 16.60
N ASP A 231 -38.46 -4.39 17.05
CA ASP A 231 -37.52 -3.52 16.33
C ASP A 231 -37.09 -4.13 15.00
N ALA A 232 -36.87 -5.45 14.96
CA ALA A 232 -36.53 -6.19 13.76
C ALA A 232 -37.65 -6.15 12.71
N ALA A 233 -38.91 -6.31 13.14
CA ALA A 233 -40.09 -6.16 12.28
C ALA A 233 -40.16 -4.75 11.69
N GLN A 234 -39.91 -3.74 12.54
CA GLN A 234 -39.95 -2.35 12.10
C GLN A 234 -38.86 -2.03 11.06
N VAL A 235 -37.67 -2.63 11.14
CA VAL A 235 -36.65 -2.49 10.07
C VAL A 235 -37.21 -2.92 8.71
N LEU A 236 -37.94 -4.04 8.64
CA LEU A 236 -38.55 -4.51 7.40
C LEU A 236 -39.65 -3.56 6.91
N CYS A 237 -40.48 -3.06 7.82
CA CYS A 237 -41.50 -2.06 7.49
C CYS A 237 -40.88 -0.75 6.98
N ASP A 238 -39.74 -0.32 7.51
CA ASP A 238 -39.07 0.89 7.07
C ASP A 238 -38.46 0.73 5.67
N LEU A 239 -37.86 -0.44 5.39
CA LEU A 239 -37.22 -0.72 4.10
C LEU A 239 -38.23 -1.06 3.00
N ALA A 240 -39.31 -1.75 3.34
CA ALA A 240 -40.35 -2.20 2.41
C ALA A 240 -41.76 -1.86 2.95
N PRO A 241 -42.13 -0.57 3.02
CA PRO A 241 -43.37 -0.12 3.67
C PRO A 241 -44.64 -0.62 2.98
N HIS A 242 -44.55 -1.01 1.72
CA HIS A 242 -45.68 -1.48 0.92
C HIS A 242 -45.74 -3.02 0.79
N ALA A 243 -44.81 -3.76 1.40
CA ALA A 243 -44.68 -5.20 1.20
C ALA A 243 -45.50 -6.04 2.20
N GLY A 244 -46.13 -5.47 3.22
CA GLY A 244 -46.93 -6.26 4.15
C GLY A 244 -47.36 -5.53 5.41
N THR A 245 -48.03 -6.27 6.30
CA THR A 245 -48.46 -5.78 7.61
C THR A 245 -47.33 -5.90 8.64
N PRO A 246 -47.34 -5.12 9.74
CA PRO A 246 -46.37 -5.27 10.83
C PRO A 246 -46.32 -6.69 11.42
N ALA A 247 -47.46 -7.39 11.47
CA ALA A 247 -47.51 -8.78 11.92
C ALA A 247 -46.79 -9.73 10.96
N ALA A 248 -46.92 -9.54 9.64
CA ALA A 248 -46.16 -10.30 8.65
C ALA A 248 -44.66 -10.00 8.75
N ALA A 249 -44.29 -8.74 8.96
CA ALA A 249 -42.91 -8.32 9.18
C ALA A 249 -42.29 -9.00 10.40
N GLU A 250 -43.05 -9.13 11.50
CA GLU A 250 -42.62 -9.82 12.72
C GLU A 250 -42.27 -11.29 12.46
N GLN A 251 -43.12 -11.99 11.71
CA GLN A 251 -42.89 -13.39 11.37
C GLN A 251 -41.66 -13.58 10.48
N VAL A 252 -41.45 -12.69 9.48
CA VAL A 252 -40.23 -12.69 8.68
C VAL A 252 -39.01 -12.38 9.54
N ALA A 253 -39.09 -11.39 10.43
CA ALA A 253 -38.00 -11.00 11.31
C ALA A 253 -37.56 -12.12 12.26
N LEU A 254 -38.52 -12.81 12.89
CA LEU A 254 -38.27 -14.01 13.70
C LEU A 254 -37.57 -15.09 12.87
N ARG A 255 -38.03 -15.32 11.64
CA ARG A 255 -37.45 -16.34 10.76
C ARG A 255 -36.02 -16.01 10.36
N LEU A 256 -35.70 -14.75 10.14
CA LEU A 256 -34.36 -14.25 9.84
C LEU A 256 -33.45 -14.15 11.08
N GLY A 257 -33.90 -14.66 12.23
CA GLY A 257 -33.16 -14.64 13.49
C GLY A 257 -32.91 -13.22 14.01
N CYS A 258 -33.71 -12.25 13.56
CA CYS A 258 -33.62 -10.82 13.91
C CYS A 258 -32.22 -10.22 13.67
N LEU A 259 -31.47 -10.74 12.70
CA LEU A 259 -30.14 -10.26 12.32
C LEU A 259 -30.25 -9.02 11.43
N PRO A 260 -29.69 -7.86 11.82
CA PRO A 260 -29.74 -6.63 11.03
C PRO A 260 -29.36 -6.79 9.56
N LEU A 261 -28.23 -7.47 9.26
CA LEU A 261 -27.81 -7.69 7.88
C LEU A 261 -28.83 -8.50 7.07
N ALA A 262 -29.41 -9.56 7.66
CA ALA A 262 -30.44 -10.36 6.99
C ALA A 262 -31.72 -9.55 6.76
N LEU A 263 -32.12 -8.72 7.73
CA LEU A 263 -33.27 -7.83 7.59
C LEU A 263 -33.04 -6.78 6.50
N THR A 264 -31.84 -6.20 6.41
CA THR A 264 -31.49 -5.24 5.35
C THR A 264 -31.58 -5.89 3.97
N LEU A 265 -30.98 -7.07 3.80
CA LEU A 265 -31.03 -7.79 2.53
C LEU A 265 -32.47 -8.18 2.14
N ALA A 266 -33.27 -8.65 3.09
CA ALA A 266 -34.67 -8.99 2.86
C ALA A 266 -35.54 -7.76 2.56
N GLY A 267 -35.33 -6.66 3.28
CA GLY A 267 -36.02 -5.39 3.04
C GLY A 267 -35.69 -4.80 1.67
N SER A 268 -34.41 -4.76 1.30
CA SER A 268 -33.97 -4.31 -0.03
C SER A 268 -34.53 -5.19 -1.14
N TYR A 269 -34.59 -6.51 -0.92
CA TYR A 269 -35.25 -7.44 -1.84
C TYR A 269 -36.73 -7.13 -2.04
N LEU A 270 -37.49 -6.96 -0.96
CA LEU A 270 -38.92 -6.66 -1.02
C LEU A 270 -39.21 -5.30 -1.65
N HIS A 271 -38.29 -4.35 -1.55
CA HIS A 271 -38.43 -3.01 -2.12
C HIS A 271 -38.24 -2.97 -3.64
N HIS A 272 -37.29 -3.72 -4.20
CA HIS A 272 -36.85 -3.58 -5.59
C HIS A 272 -37.60 -4.48 -6.60
N GLN A 273 -38.79 -4.97 -6.24
CA GLN A 273 -39.59 -5.82 -7.12
C GLN A 273 -40.51 -4.99 -8.02
N LEU A 274 -40.36 -5.14 -9.33
CA LEU A 274 -41.02 -4.27 -10.32
C LEU A 274 -42.27 -4.88 -10.97
N LEU A 275 -42.35 -6.21 -11.13
CA LEU A 275 -43.42 -6.87 -11.91
C LEU A 275 -44.33 -7.75 -11.05
N GLU A 276 -43.76 -8.58 -10.17
CA GLU A 276 -44.48 -9.35 -9.15
C GLU A 276 -44.02 -8.85 -7.79
N SER A 277 -44.91 -8.24 -7.00
CA SER A 277 -44.59 -7.74 -5.67
C SER A 277 -44.91 -8.80 -4.63
N TRP A 278 -43.89 -9.51 -4.18
CA TRP A 278 -43.99 -10.46 -3.09
C TRP A 278 -44.37 -9.72 -1.82
N SER A 279 -45.42 -10.20 -1.19
CA SER A 279 -45.73 -9.84 0.18
C SER A 279 -44.71 -10.46 1.15
N MET A 280 -44.60 -9.88 2.35
CA MET A 280 -43.81 -10.45 3.45
C MET A 280 -44.27 -11.89 3.78
N ASP A 281 -45.55 -12.21 3.63
CA ASP A 281 -46.08 -13.56 3.82
C ASP A 281 -45.58 -14.54 2.74
N GLU A 282 -45.54 -14.12 1.47
CA GLU A 282 -44.98 -14.94 0.38
C GLU A 282 -43.48 -15.14 0.53
N TYR A 283 -42.76 -14.08 0.92
CA TYR A 283 -41.34 -14.15 1.23
C TYR A 283 -41.05 -15.15 2.37
N ARG A 284 -41.84 -15.11 3.45
CA ARG A 284 -41.76 -16.09 4.54
C ARG A 284 -42.01 -17.51 4.03
N ASN A 285 -43.07 -17.72 3.24
CA ASN A 285 -43.40 -19.04 2.72
C ASN A 285 -42.28 -19.60 1.84
N ARG A 286 -41.59 -18.76 1.06
CA ARG A 286 -40.41 -19.17 0.26
C ARG A 286 -39.18 -19.46 1.12
N LEU A 287 -39.00 -18.77 2.24
CA LEU A 287 -37.99 -19.14 3.24
C LEU A 287 -38.28 -20.51 3.89
N GLU A 288 -39.53 -20.98 3.89
CA GLU A 288 -39.99 -22.25 4.46
C GLU A 288 -40.05 -23.40 3.45
N ALA A 289 -40.39 -23.13 2.19
CA ALA A 289 -40.73 -24.13 1.17
C ALA A 289 -39.54 -25.00 0.68
N ASP A 290 -38.30 -24.68 1.04
CA ASP A 290 -37.15 -25.56 0.77
C ASP A 290 -36.34 -25.90 2.04
N PRO A 291 -36.75 -26.93 2.80
CA PRO A 291 -35.97 -27.48 3.90
C PRO A 291 -34.87 -28.46 3.43
N THR A 292 -34.82 -28.84 2.14
CA THR A 292 -34.17 -30.11 1.72
C THR A 292 -33.29 -30.06 0.47
N GLY A 293 -33.10 -28.91 -0.20
CA GLY A 293 -32.19 -28.79 -1.35
C GLY A 293 -30.72 -28.44 -1.04
N LEU A 294 -30.40 -27.99 0.16
CA LEU A 294 -29.06 -27.47 0.54
C LEU A 294 -28.59 -28.01 1.90
N ILE A 295 -28.85 -29.29 2.15
CA ILE A 295 -28.12 -30.05 3.17
C ILE A 295 -26.74 -30.36 2.58
N ASP A 296 -25.73 -29.65 3.09
CA ASP A 296 -24.43 -30.25 3.41
C ASP A 296 -23.61 -30.82 2.24
N GLN A 297 -22.97 -29.93 1.46
CA GLN A 297 -21.80 -30.31 0.65
C GLN A 297 -20.50 -29.60 1.08
N GLY A 298 -20.25 -29.54 2.39
CA GLY A 298 -18.88 -29.40 2.88
C GLY A 298 -18.62 -28.45 4.04
N ALA A 299 -19.52 -28.38 5.02
CA ALA A 299 -19.23 -27.65 6.25
C ALA A 299 -18.70 -28.60 7.34
N ALA A 300 -17.39 -28.85 7.33
CA ALA A 300 -16.73 -29.29 8.56
C ALA A 300 -16.85 -28.15 9.58
N LEU A 301 -17.56 -28.46 10.66
CA LEU A 301 -17.93 -27.59 11.75
C LEU A 301 -16.69 -27.10 12.50
N ASP A 302 -16.50 -25.78 12.55
CA ASP A 302 -15.77 -25.19 13.67
C ASP A 302 -16.45 -23.93 14.22
N SER A 303 -16.52 -23.93 15.55
CA SER A 303 -17.27 -23.13 16.52
C SER A 303 -17.92 -21.78 16.10
N GLY A 304 -19.25 -21.79 15.98
CA GLY A 304 -20.13 -20.61 15.96
C GLY A 304 -21.50 -20.98 15.37
N ARG A 305 -22.60 -20.83 16.14
CA ARG A 305 -23.94 -21.41 15.87
C ARG A 305 -24.32 -21.43 14.36
N PRO A 306 -24.47 -22.62 13.73
CA PRO A 306 -24.70 -22.79 12.28
C PRO A 306 -25.91 -22.04 11.71
N GLU A 307 -26.97 -21.89 12.50
CA GLU A 307 -28.28 -21.41 12.06
C GLU A 307 -28.27 -19.99 11.50
N SER A 308 -27.49 -19.07 12.07
CA SER A 308 -27.44 -17.67 11.64
C SER A 308 -26.78 -17.48 10.26
N ARG A 309 -25.76 -18.29 9.94
CA ARG A 309 -25.11 -18.28 8.62
C ARG A 309 -26.05 -18.81 7.54
N HIS A 310 -26.78 -19.89 7.84
CA HIS A 310 -27.79 -20.43 6.93
C HIS A 310 -28.89 -19.43 6.60
N LEU A 311 -29.31 -18.60 7.58
CA LEU A 311 -30.36 -17.59 7.36
C LEU A 311 -29.88 -16.43 6.49
N VAL A 312 -28.71 -15.85 6.77
CA VAL A 312 -28.10 -14.83 5.89
C VAL A 312 -27.90 -15.41 4.48
N SER A 313 -27.46 -16.67 4.38
CA SER A 313 -27.28 -17.37 3.10
C SER A 313 -28.55 -17.41 2.26
N ARG A 314 -29.69 -17.74 2.86
CA ARG A 314 -30.97 -17.82 2.15
C ARG A 314 -31.44 -16.46 1.65
N THR A 315 -31.28 -15.42 2.47
CA THR A 315 -31.74 -14.07 2.12
C THR A 315 -31.05 -13.51 0.88
N TRP A 316 -29.71 -13.61 0.80
CA TRP A 316 -29.03 -13.13 -0.39
C TRP A 316 -29.23 -14.04 -1.61
N GLN A 317 -29.41 -15.36 -1.40
CA GLN A 317 -29.73 -16.28 -2.49
C GLN A 317 -31.06 -15.89 -3.15
N LEU A 318 -32.10 -15.54 -2.38
CA LEU A 318 -33.37 -15.04 -2.92
C LEU A 318 -33.18 -13.76 -3.74
N SER A 319 -32.32 -12.83 -3.29
CA SER A 319 -31.98 -11.63 -4.07
C SER A 319 -31.28 -11.95 -5.38
N LEU A 320 -30.38 -12.94 -5.39
CA LEU A 320 -29.74 -13.39 -6.63
C LEU A 320 -30.72 -14.11 -7.56
N ASP A 321 -31.60 -14.94 -7.02
CA ASP A 321 -32.62 -15.66 -7.79
C ASP A 321 -33.57 -14.66 -8.49
N ALA A 322 -33.99 -13.58 -7.80
CA ALA A 322 -34.77 -12.52 -8.46
C ALA A 322 -34.00 -11.78 -9.54
N LEU A 323 -32.69 -11.53 -9.37
CA LEU A 323 -31.88 -10.95 -10.43
C LEU A 323 -31.79 -11.91 -11.63
N VAL A 324 -31.66 -13.22 -11.40
CA VAL A 324 -31.69 -14.25 -12.45
C VAL A 324 -33.05 -14.24 -13.17
N ASP A 325 -34.16 -14.17 -12.44
CA ASP A 325 -35.52 -14.13 -13.00
C ASP A 325 -35.78 -12.84 -13.80
N GLN A 326 -35.14 -11.73 -13.43
CA GLN A 326 -35.10 -10.47 -14.19
C GLN A 326 -34.17 -10.55 -15.41
N GLY A 327 -33.58 -11.71 -15.67
CA GLY A 327 -32.68 -11.95 -16.78
C GLY A 327 -31.28 -11.41 -16.57
N LEU A 328 -30.79 -11.29 -15.32
CA LEU A 328 -29.43 -10.87 -14.93
C LEU A 328 -28.65 -11.97 -14.15
N PRO A 329 -28.47 -13.17 -14.71
CA PRO A 329 -27.69 -14.23 -14.05
C PRO A 329 -26.22 -13.86 -13.79
N GLU A 330 -25.70 -12.88 -14.52
CA GLU A 330 -24.34 -12.35 -14.37
C GLU A 330 -24.07 -11.75 -12.98
N ALA A 331 -25.10 -11.27 -12.26
CA ALA A 331 -24.96 -10.78 -10.90
C ALA A 331 -24.46 -11.88 -9.94
N THR A 332 -24.95 -13.12 -10.12
CA THR A 332 -24.49 -14.28 -9.35
C THR A 332 -23.03 -14.59 -9.64
N THR A 333 -22.63 -14.59 -10.91
CA THR A 333 -21.24 -14.83 -11.31
C THR A 333 -20.31 -13.74 -10.76
N LEU A 334 -20.72 -12.47 -10.83
CA LEU A 334 -19.96 -11.35 -10.30
C LEU A 334 -19.81 -11.43 -8.77
N LEU A 335 -20.87 -11.78 -8.04
CA LEU A 335 -20.78 -11.92 -6.58
C LEU A 335 -19.88 -13.10 -6.16
N ARG A 336 -19.95 -14.23 -6.88
CA ARG A 336 -19.03 -15.36 -6.67
C ARG A 336 -17.59 -15.00 -6.97
N LEU A 337 -17.34 -14.21 -8.03
CA LEU A 337 -16.02 -13.69 -8.31
C LEU A 337 -15.51 -12.76 -7.19
N LEU A 338 -16.36 -11.84 -6.72
CA LEU A 338 -16.04 -10.95 -5.60
C LEU A 338 -15.66 -11.71 -4.32
N SER A 339 -16.23 -12.89 -4.09
CA SER A 339 -15.91 -13.76 -2.94
C SER A 339 -14.51 -14.36 -2.95
N CYS A 340 -13.79 -14.28 -4.08
CA CYS A 340 -12.39 -14.73 -4.17
C CYS A 340 -11.38 -13.71 -3.59
N TRP A 341 -11.83 -12.49 -3.26
CA TRP A 341 -10.97 -11.42 -2.75
C TRP A 341 -11.30 -11.03 -1.30
N SER A 342 -10.40 -10.27 -0.67
CA SER A 342 -10.62 -9.71 0.67
C SER A 342 -11.86 -8.79 0.73
N PRO A 343 -12.57 -8.68 1.87
CA PRO A 343 -13.62 -7.66 2.10
C PRO A 343 -13.11 -6.21 2.13
N ASP A 344 -11.80 -5.99 2.01
CA ASP A 344 -11.21 -4.66 1.79
C ASP A 344 -11.78 -3.98 0.53
N PRO A 345 -11.71 -2.65 0.41
CA PRO A 345 -12.17 -1.93 -0.79
C PRO A 345 -11.40 -2.33 -2.06
N LEU A 346 -12.09 -2.93 -3.03
CA LEU A 346 -11.52 -3.36 -4.31
C LEU A 346 -11.66 -2.25 -5.36
N PRO A 347 -10.57 -1.76 -5.98
CA PRO A 347 -10.66 -0.73 -7.01
C PRO A 347 -11.54 -1.16 -8.19
N LEU A 348 -12.46 -0.28 -8.62
CA LEU A 348 -13.36 -0.57 -9.76
C LEU A 348 -12.61 -0.85 -11.07
N ALA A 349 -11.38 -0.36 -11.22
CA ALA A 349 -10.50 -0.65 -12.35
C ALA A 349 -10.22 -2.16 -12.52
N VAL A 350 -10.24 -2.95 -11.44
CA VAL A 350 -10.13 -4.41 -11.49
C VAL A 350 -11.32 -5.04 -12.20
N LEU A 351 -12.49 -4.41 -12.11
CA LEU A 351 -13.74 -4.84 -12.75
C LEU A 351 -14.01 -4.12 -14.08
N ALA A 352 -12.95 -3.62 -14.75
CA ALA A 352 -13.12 -3.00 -16.06
C ALA A 352 -13.77 -4.00 -17.04
N PRO A 353 -14.83 -3.61 -17.79
CA PRO A 353 -15.55 -4.53 -18.67
C PRO A 353 -14.66 -5.27 -19.65
N ALA A 354 -13.66 -4.60 -20.24
CA ALA A 354 -12.70 -5.22 -21.15
C ALA A 354 -11.89 -6.35 -20.49
N SER A 355 -11.39 -6.12 -19.27
CA SER A 355 -10.63 -7.11 -18.50
C SER A 355 -11.50 -8.29 -18.09
N LEU A 356 -12.74 -8.03 -17.66
CA LEU A 356 -13.72 -9.07 -17.33
C LEU A 356 -14.13 -9.91 -18.53
N GLY A 357 -14.39 -9.28 -19.68
CA GLY A 357 -14.68 -9.98 -20.93
C GLY A 357 -13.57 -10.93 -21.36
N ALA A 358 -12.31 -10.55 -21.14
CA ALA A 358 -11.15 -11.40 -21.44
C ALA A 358 -11.10 -12.69 -20.61
N THR A 359 -11.74 -12.73 -19.43
CA THR A 359 -11.83 -13.95 -18.61
C THR A 359 -12.86 -14.96 -19.13
N GLY A 360 -13.77 -14.53 -20.03
CA GLY A 360 -14.87 -15.35 -20.53
C GLY A 360 -15.98 -15.65 -19.50
N LEU A 361 -15.88 -15.12 -18.27
CA LEU A 361 -16.90 -15.33 -17.24
C LEU A 361 -18.15 -14.49 -17.44
N LEU A 362 -17.98 -13.28 -17.99
CA LEU A 362 -19.01 -12.25 -18.09
C LEU A 362 -18.90 -11.52 -19.43
N ASP A 363 -20.05 -11.26 -20.07
CA ASP A 363 -20.12 -10.38 -21.23
C ASP A 363 -19.86 -8.93 -20.79
N THR A 364 -19.05 -8.19 -21.56
CA THR A 364 -18.66 -6.82 -21.26
C THR A 364 -19.86 -5.88 -21.10
N THR A 365 -20.93 -6.10 -21.85
CA THR A 365 -22.17 -5.29 -21.80
C THR A 365 -23.01 -5.56 -20.55
N ARG A 366 -22.71 -6.64 -19.83
CA ARG A 366 -23.51 -7.15 -18.70
C ARG A 366 -22.87 -6.87 -17.35
N VAL A 367 -21.61 -6.46 -17.32
CA VAL A 367 -20.86 -6.12 -16.09
C VAL A 367 -21.51 -4.99 -15.31
N GLU A 368 -21.80 -3.86 -15.97
CA GLU A 368 -22.39 -2.70 -15.31
C GLU A 368 -23.83 -2.96 -14.82
N PRO A 369 -24.74 -3.56 -15.62
CA PRO A 369 -26.04 -4.00 -15.13
C PRO A 369 -25.97 -4.98 -13.95
N ALA A 370 -25.04 -5.94 -13.98
CA ALA A 370 -24.85 -6.90 -12.89
C ALA A 370 -24.38 -6.20 -11.61
N LEU A 371 -23.37 -5.33 -11.69
CA LEU A 371 -22.91 -4.56 -10.54
C LEU A 371 -24.01 -3.65 -9.99
N ARG A 372 -24.78 -3.00 -10.87
CA ARG A 372 -25.92 -2.18 -10.47
C ARG A 372 -26.99 -2.99 -9.75
N GLY A 373 -27.34 -4.18 -10.25
CA GLY A 373 -28.26 -5.09 -9.57
C GLY A 373 -27.78 -5.49 -8.17
N LEU A 374 -26.47 -5.75 -8.00
CA LEU A 374 -25.90 -6.02 -6.67
C LEU A 374 -25.98 -4.79 -5.75
N LEU A 375 -25.79 -3.58 -6.26
CA LEU A 375 -25.91 -2.33 -5.49
C LEU A 375 -27.36 -2.08 -5.07
N ASP A 376 -28.32 -2.22 -6.00
CA ASP A 376 -29.74 -1.99 -5.76
C ASP A 376 -30.29 -2.97 -4.71
N HIS A 377 -29.86 -4.23 -4.75
CA HIS A 377 -30.19 -5.24 -3.74
C HIS A 377 -29.34 -5.16 -2.44
N SER A 378 -28.50 -4.12 -2.29
CA SER A 378 -27.63 -3.93 -1.11
C SER A 378 -26.66 -5.10 -0.84
N LEU A 379 -26.31 -5.85 -1.88
CA LEU A 379 -25.31 -6.92 -1.85
C LEU A 379 -23.88 -6.38 -1.98
N ALA A 380 -23.72 -5.17 -2.53
CA ALA A 380 -22.46 -4.44 -2.62
C ALA A 380 -22.65 -2.95 -2.31
N ALA A 381 -21.56 -2.23 -2.09
CA ALA A 381 -21.54 -0.77 -1.96
C ALA A 381 -20.35 -0.17 -2.74
N ILE A 382 -20.48 1.10 -3.13
CA ILE A 382 -19.36 1.88 -3.67
C ILE A 382 -18.80 2.78 -2.57
N VAL A 383 -17.49 2.71 -2.37
CA VAL A 383 -16.74 3.56 -1.43
C VAL A 383 -15.59 4.26 -2.17
N SER A 384 -15.11 5.37 -1.63
CA SER A 384 -14.02 6.15 -2.23
C SER A 384 -12.79 6.05 -1.34
N ALA A 385 -11.79 5.28 -1.77
CA ALA A 385 -10.50 5.22 -1.10
C ALA A 385 -9.67 6.47 -1.48
N PRO A 386 -8.84 7.00 -0.56
CA PRO A 386 -7.93 8.11 -0.86
C PRO A 386 -6.91 7.75 -1.95
N GLY A 387 -6.47 8.74 -2.73
CA GLY A 387 -5.25 8.62 -3.52
C GLY A 387 -4.01 8.53 -2.62
N GLY A 388 -2.91 7.96 -3.09
CA GLY A 388 -1.71 7.71 -2.28
C GLY A 388 -0.95 8.98 -1.90
N THR A 389 -0.82 9.93 -2.82
CA THR A 389 -0.11 11.20 -2.60
C THR A 389 -1.03 12.41 -2.75
N ASP A 390 -0.65 13.54 -2.14
CA ASP A 390 -1.39 14.81 -2.26
C ASP A 390 -1.68 15.16 -3.72
N GLY A 391 -2.96 15.34 -4.04
CA GLY A 391 -3.45 15.66 -5.38
C GLY A 391 -3.88 14.46 -6.25
N GLU A 392 -3.68 13.22 -5.80
CA GLU A 392 -4.25 12.05 -6.48
C GLU A 392 -5.76 11.96 -6.25
N GLN A 393 -6.51 11.68 -7.33
CA GLN A 393 -7.95 11.51 -7.23
C GLN A 393 -8.31 10.29 -6.35
N PRO A 394 -9.39 10.38 -5.57
CA PRO A 394 -9.86 9.23 -4.79
C PRO A 394 -10.20 8.06 -5.72
N VAL A 395 -9.74 6.88 -5.35
CA VAL A 395 -9.96 5.63 -6.06
C VAL A 395 -11.33 5.08 -5.68
N ARG A 396 -12.25 5.05 -6.64
CA ARG A 396 -13.57 4.42 -6.45
C ARG A 396 -13.40 2.90 -6.34
N CYS A 397 -13.97 2.34 -5.28
CA CYS A 397 -13.87 0.93 -4.94
C CYS A 397 -15.26 0.32 -4.76
N VAL A 398 -15.38 -0.97 -5.07
CA VAL A 398 -16.50 -1.80 -4.64
C VAL A 398 -16.15 -2.45 -3.31
N GLN A 399 -17.10 -2.50 -2.40
CA GLN A 399 -16.96 -3.16 -1.11
C GLN A 399 -18.17 -4.06 -0.87
N VAL A 400 -17.90 -5.27 -0.39
CA VAL A 400 -18.91 -6.26 -0.06
C VAL A 400 -18.71 -6.73 1.37
N HIS A 401 -19.80 -6.94 2.09
CA HIS A 401 -19.73 -7.32 3.49
C HIS A 401 -19.06 -8.71 3.64
N GLY A 402 -18.04 -8.83 4.50
CA GLY A 402 -17.25 -10.07 4.64
C GLY A 402 -18.07 -11.33 4.94
N VAL A 403 -19.10 -11.24 5.80
CA VAL A 403 -20.01 -12.38 6.06
C VAL A 403 -20.72 -12.89 4.81
N LEU A 404 -21.07 -11.98 3.88
CA LEU A 404 -21.68 -12.34 2.61
C LEU A 404 -20.65 -13.07 1.74
N LEU A 405 -19.44 -12.50 1.60
CA LEU A 405 -18.35 -13.12 0.83
C LEU A 405 -17.99 -14.50 1.37
N ASP A 406 -17.83 -14.65 2.69
CA ASP A 406 -17.55 -15.93 3.36
C ASP A 406 -18.64 -16.97 3.03
N SER A 407 -19.92 -16.56 3.10
CA SER A 407 -21.06 -17.42 2.80
C SER A 407 -21.08 -17.84 1.33
N VAL A 408 -20.86 -16.90 0.40
CA VAL A 408 -20.85 -17.17 -1.05
C VAL A 408 -19.67 -18.08 -1.42
N ALA A 409 -18.48 -17.82 -0.88
CA ALA A 409 -17.29 -18.65 -1.11
C ALA A 409 -17.51 -20.09 -0.63
N SER A 410 -18.13 -20.26 0.55
CA SER A 410 -18.44 -21.58 1.10
C SER A 410 -19.47 -22.35 0.27
N GLY A 411 -20.48 -21.66 -0.29
CA GLY A 411 -21.54 -22.25 -1.12
C GLY A 411 -21.16 -22.44 -2.59
N THR A 412 -20.01 -21.92 -3.03
CA THR A 412 -19.58 -22.04 -4.43
C THR A 412 -18.97 -23.41 -4.71
N PRO A 413 -19.45 -24.17 -5.72
CA PRO A 413 -18.91 -25.47 -6.09
C PRO A 413 -17.41 -25.43 -6.39
N ALA A 414 -16.68 -26.49 -6.04
CA ALA A 414 -15.21 -26.53 -6.14
C ALA A 414 -14.69 -26.36 -7.57
N ASP A 415 -15.40 -26.89 -8.56
CA ASP A 415 -15.11 -26.74 -9.99
C ASP A 415 -15.21 -25.28 -10.46
N GLN A 416 -16.24 -24.55 -9.98
CA GLN A 416 -16.44 -23.14 -10.29
C GLN A 416 -15.46 -22.24 -9.54
N ARG A 417 -15.19 -22.53 -8.25
CA ARG A 417 -14.23 -21.78 -7.43
C ARG A 417 -12.87 -21.66 -8.12
N ARG A 418 -12.43 -22.72 -8.80
CA ARG A 418 -11.16 -22.71 -9.52
C ARG A 418 -11.14 -21.70 -10.67
N ALA A 419 -12.16 -21.72 -11.53
CA ALA A 419 -12.27 -20.78 -12.65
C ALA A 419 -12.38 -19.32 -12.17
N LEU A 420 -13.13 -19.11 -11.08
CA LEU A 420 -13.27 -17.79 -10.46
C LEU A 420 -11.96 -17.29 -9.84
N THR A 421 -11.22 -18.15 -9.15
CA THR A 421 -9.91 -17.81 -8.56
C THR A 421 -8.89 -17.46 -9.65
N GLU A 422 -8.90 -18.21 -10.76
CA GLU A 422 -8.03 -17.93 -11.91
C GLU A 422 -8.36 -16.58 -12.55
N ALA A 423 -9.65 -16.29 -12.77
CA ALA A 423 -10.10 -15.00 -13.26
C ALA A 423 -9.76 -13.88 -12.28
N ALA A 424 -9.95 -14.09 -10.98
CA ALA A 424 -9.64 -13.12 -9.94
C ALA A 424 -8.15 -12.73 -9.95
N ALA A 425 -7.25 -13.71 -10.10
CA ALA A 425 -5.82 -13.46 -10.25
C ALA A 425 -5.50 -12.68 -11.54
N THR A 426 -6.14 -13.05 -12.65
CA THR A 426 -5.96 -12.42 -13.96
C THR A 426 -6.39 -10.95 -13.96
N LEU A 427 -7.50 -10.64 -13.28
CA LEU A 427 -8.03 -9.28 -13.19
C LEU A 427 -7.15 -8.37 -12.33
N LEU A 428 -6.60 -8.87 -11.23
CA LEU A 428 -5.63 -8.10 -10.43
C LEU A 428 -4.34 -7.83 -11.20
N GLU A 429 -3.86 -8.82 -11.96
CA GLU A 429 -2.68 -8.66 -12.83
C GLU A 429 -2.94 -7.65 -13.95
N ALA A 430 -4.10 -7.71 -14.60
CA ALA A 430 -4.49 -6.77 -15.66
C ALA A 430 -4.70 -5.33 -15.14
N ALA A 431 -5.09 -5.18 -13.87
CA ALA A 431 -5.26 -3.88 -13.24
C ALA A 431 -3.93 -3.22 -12.87
N LEU A 432 -2.82 -3.97 -12.84
CA LEU A 432 -1.51 -3.40 -12.55
C LEU A 432 -1.02 -2.54 -13.73
N PRO A 433 -0.71 -1.26 -13.50
CA PRO A 433 -0.20 -0.38 -14.54
C PRO A 433 1.19 -0.83 -15.01
N ALA A 434 1.39 -0.83 -16.32
CA ALA A 434 2.64 -1.21 -16.96
C ALA A 434 3.80 -0.30 -16.52
N ASP A 435 3.54 1.01 -16.39
CA ASP A 435 4.52 2.00 -15.97
C ASP A 435 4.54 2.16 -14.44
N GLY A 436 5.73 2.25 -13.86
CA GLY A 436 5.94 2.48 -12.41
C GLY A 436 5.52 3.88 -11.90
N GLY A 437 4.70 4.60 -12.66
CA GLY A 437 4.30 5.99 -12.40
C GLY A 437 2.97 6.18 -11.68
N VAL A 438 2.27 5.10 -11.30
CA VAL A 438 1.02 5.22 -10.53
C VAL A 438 1.32 5.25 -9.03
N GLY A 439 0.64 6.13 -8.30
CA GLY A 439 0.80 6.33 -6.87
C GLY A 439 0.74 5.04 -6.06
N GLY A 440 1.60 4.96 -5.05
CA GLY A 440 1.69 3.82 -4.13
C GLY A 440 0.36 3.45 -3.46
N GLY A 441 -0.61 4.38 -3.41
CA GLY A 441 -1.96 4.13 -2.87
C GLY A 441 -2.76 3.09 -3.65
N PHE A 442 -2.73 3.12 -5.00
CA PHE A 442 -3.44 2.11 -5.81
C PHE A 442 -2.84 0.72 -5.61
N VAL A 443 -1.50 0.62 -5.62
CA VAL A 443 -0.79 -0.63 -5.37
C VAL A 443 -1.14 -1.20 -3.99
N ALA A 444 -1.22 -0.34 -2.96
CA ALA A 444 -1.57 -0.76 -1.61
C ALA A 444 -2.98 -1.37 -1.52
N LEU A 445 -3.95 -0.87 -2.29
CA LEU A 445 -5.31 -1.41 -2.32
C LEU A 445 -5.37 -2.84 -2.90
N LEU A 446 -4.45 -3.24 -3.78
CA LEU A 446 -4.44 -4.58 -4.35
C LEU A 446 -3.86 -5.64 -3.40
N VAL A 447 -3.05 -5.23 -2.42
CA VAL A 447 -2.29 -6.14 -1.54
C VAL A 447 -3.19 -7.08 -0.72
N PRO A 448 -4.25 -6.63 -0.02
CA PRO A 448 -5.12 -7.52 0.76
C PRO A 448 -5.79 -8.58 -0.10
N HIS A 449 -6.17 -8.22 -1.33
CA HIS A 449 -6.81 -9.13 -2.27
C HIS A 449 -5.85 -10.20 -2.78
N THR A 450 -4.58 -9.85 -3.05
CA THR A 450 -3.55 -10.85 -3.38
C THR A 450 -3.21 -11.76 -2.21
N VAL A 451 -3.14 -11.23 -0.98
CA VAL A 451 -2.92 -12.05 0.23
C VAL A 451 -4.04 -13.07 0.42
N ARG A 452 -5.30 -12.66 0.21
CA ARG A 452 -6.45 -13.59 0.25
C ARG A 452 -6.26 -14.75 -0.75
N LEU A 453 -5.93 -14.43 -2.00
CA LEU A 453 -5.68 -15.44 -3.04
C LEU A 453 -4.48 -16.35 -2.73
N LEU A 454 -3.42 -15.85 -2.07
CA LEU A 454 -2.27 -16.68 -1.66
C LEU A 454 -2.64 -17.73 -0.60
N ARG A 455 -3.58 -17.39 0.29
CA ARG A 455 -4.06 -18.30 1.34
C ARG A 455 -4.99 -19.37 0.80
N GLU A 456 -5.82 -19.03 -0.18
CA GLU A 456 -6.85 -19.92 -0.76
C GLU A 456 -6.39 -20.64 -2.05
N GLY A 457 -5.26 -20.22 -2.63
CA GLY A 457 -4.80 -20.68 -3.94
C GLY A 457 -4.49 -22.17 -4.02
N ASP A 458 -4.79 -22.75 -5.18
CA ASP A 458 -4.49 -24.12 -5.56
C ASP A 458 -3.24 -24.21 -6.44
N VAL A 459 -2.80 -25.43 -6.77
CA VAL A 459 -1.57 -25.65 -7.58
C VAL A 459 -1.63 -24.97 -8.96
N ARG A 460 -2.82 -24.84 -9.56
CA ARG A 460 -2.97 -24.28 -10.92
C ARG A 460 -2.91 -22.75 -10.93
N THR A 461 -3.39 -22.11 -9.87
CA THR A 461 -3.41 -20.65 -9.74
C THR A 461 -2.20 -20.11 -8.98
N ALA A 462 -1.52 -20.95 -8.20
CA ALA A 462 -0.40 -20.55 -7.35
C ALA A 462 0.72 -19.84 -8.10
N GLU A 463 1.10 -20.29 -9.30
CA GLU A 463 2.17 -19.63 -10.07
C GLU A 463 1.81 -18.17 -10.39
N ARG A 464 0.59 -17.93 -10.88
CA ARG A 464 0.11 -16.59 -11.22
C ARG A 464 -0.01 -15.70 -9.99
N VAL A 465 -0.64 -16.20 -8.92
CA VAL A 465 -0.86 -15.43 -7.69
C VAL A 465 0.46 -15.11 -6.99
N VAL A 466 1.40 -16.06 -6.93
CA VAL A 466 2.73 -15.82 -6.37
C VAL A 466 3.52 -14.84 -7.25
N GLY A 467 3.43 -14.96 -8.58
CA GLY A 467 4.02 -14.00 -9.51
C GLY A 467 3.52 -12.58 -9.28
N LEU A 468 2.20 -12.42 -9.14
CA LEU A 468 1.55 -11.15 -8.79
C LEU A 468 2.06 -10.61 -7.44
N ALA A 469 2.13 -11.45 -6.42
CA ALA A 469 2.62 -11.05 -5.10
C ALA A 469 4.09 -10.61 -5.11
N ILE A 470 4.95 -11.26 -5.91
CA ILE A 470 6.34 -10.84 -6.12
C ILE A 470 6.41 -9.46 -6.78
N CYS A 471 5.53 -9.20 -7.77
CA CYS A 471 5.43 -7.91 -8.43
C CYS A 471 4.99 -6.80 -7.45
N LEU A 472 3.89 -7.03 -6.71
CA LEU A 472 3.39 -6.10 -5.69
C LEU A 472 4.44 -5.84 -4.60
N THR A 473 5.14 -6.89 -4.15
CA THR A 473 6.27 -6.76 -3.21
C THR A 473 7.34 -5.81 -3.73
N GLN A 474 7.63 -5.87 -5.05
CA GLN A 474 8.57 -4.93 -5.66
C GLN A 474 8.08 -3.48 -5.55
N ARG A 475 6.84 -3.24 -5.94
CA ARG A 475 6.26 -1.90 -6.00
C ARG A 475 6.17 -1.31 -4.60
N VAL A 476 5.74 -2.09 -3.61
CA VAL A 476 5.73 -1.69 -2.19
C VAL A 476 7.17 -1.46 -1.66
N HIS A 477 8.15 -2.23 -2.11
CA HIS A 477 9.55 -1.99 -1.75
C HIS A 477 10.08 -0.68 -2.34
N GLU A 478 9.66 -0.32 -3.55
CA GLU A 478 10.05 0.92 -4.23
C GLU A 478 9.47 2.17 -3.57
N THR A 479 8.30 2.07 -2.91
CA THR A 479 7.74 3.18 -2.09
C THR A 479 8.47 3.37 -0.75
N GLY A 480 9.34 2.44 -0.36
CA GLY A 480 10.11 2.50 0.88
C GLY A 480 9.47 1.80 2.09
N ASP A 481 8.26 1.24 1.98
CA ASP A 481 7.69 0.41 3.04
C ASP A 481 8.27 -1.01 3.02
N TYR A 482 9.52 -1.12 3.47
CA TYR A 482 10.25 -2.38 3.52
C TYR A 482 9.61 -3.39 4.48
N SER A 483 8.87 -2.92 5.49
CA SER A 483 8.15 -3.81 6.42
C SER A 483 6.95 -4.46 5.74
N ALA A 484 6.15 -3.66 5.01
CA ALA A 484 5.01 -4.19 4.24
C ALA A 484 5.49 -5.12 3.12
N ALA A 485 6.56 -4.73 2.40
CA ALA A 485 7.17 -5.58 1.37
C ALA A 485 7.68 -6.90 1.94
N LEU A 486 8.33 -6.89 3.12
CA LEU A 486 8.79 -8.12 3.77
C LEU A 486 7.62 -9.05 4.10
N ALA A 487 6.55 -8.53 4.70
CA ALA A 487 5.38 -9.34 5.07
C ALA A 487 4.72 -9.99 3.84
N LEU A 488 4.53 -9.23 2.75
CA LEU A 488 3.97 -9.77 1.51
C LEU A 488 4.90 -10.82 0.86
N ALA A 489 6.21 -10.59 0.87
CA ALA A 489 7.19 -11.55 0.36
C ALA A 489 7.18 -12.87 1.13
N GLN A 490 7.01 -12.81 2.45
CA GLN A 490 6.93 -13.98 3.33
C GLN A 490 5.63 -14.77 3.12
N GLU A 491 4.49 -14.10 2.99
CA GLU A 491 3.22 -14.73 2.63
C GLU A 491 3.32 -15.42 1.26
N ALA A 492 3.92 -14.75 0.27
CA ALA A 492 4.13 -15.33 -1.07
C ALA A 492 5.08 -16.55 -1.03
N ALA A 493 6.18 -16.47 -0.28
CA ALA A 493 7.12 -17.57 -0.13
C ALA A 493 6.48 -18.77 0.58
N GLY A 494 5.73 -18.54 1.66
CA GLY A 494 5.03 -19.58 2.40
C GLY A 494 3.94 -20.25 1.57
N ALA A 495 3.16 -19.48 0.80
CA ALA A 495 2.17 -20.04 -0.12
C ALA A 495 2.83 -20.87 -1.23
N ALA A 496 3.89 -20.35 -1.86
CA ALA A 496 4.62 -21.07 -2.89
C ALA A 496 5.26 -22.36 -2.35
N GLU A 497 5.85 -22.33 -1.15
CA GLU A 497 6.43 -23.51 -0.51
C GLU A 497 5.38 -24.58 -0.22
N ARG A 498 4.20 -24.20 0.30
CA ARG A 498 3.10 -25.14 0.57
C ARG A 498 2.55 -25.80 -0.68
N VAL A 499 2.43 -25.05 -1.78
CA VAL A 499 1.65 -25.47 -2.95
C VAL A 499 2.52 -25.95 -4.11
N LEU A 500 3.62 -25.25 -4.40
CA LEU A 500 4.55 -25.54 -5.51
C LEU A 500 5.81 -26.27 -5.03
N GLY A 501 6.08 -26.23 -3.72
CA GLY A 501 7.26 -26.80 -3.09
C GLY A 501 8.37 -25.77 -2.82
N ALA A 502 9.18 -26.02 -1.79
CA ALA A 502 10.25 -25.12 -1.34
C ALA A 502 11.34 -24.84 -2.38
N GLU A 503 11.49 -25.71 -3.37
CA GLU A 503 12.50 -25.64 -4.42
C GLU A 503 12.00 -24.98 -5.71
N HIS A 504 10.71 -24.63 -5.76
CA HIS A 504 10.12 -23.99 -6.92
C HIS A 504 10.73 -22.60 -7.17
N GLN A 505 10.96 -22.24 -8.44
CA GLN A 505 11.60 -20.98 -8.82
C GLN A 505 10.88 -19.75 -8.23
N LEU A 506 9.55 -19.78 -8.18
CA LEU A 506 8.75 -18.70 -7.60
C LEU A 506 8.87 -18.62 -6.06
N ALA A 507 8.97 -19.74 -5.35
CA ALA A 507 9.22 -19.74 -3.91
C ALA A 507 10.58 -19.09 -3.61
N LEU A 508 11.61 -19.44 -4.40
CA LEU A 508 12.95 -18.87 -4.29
C LEU A 508 12.98 -17.38 -4.66
N SER A 509 12.20 -16.96 -5.66
CA SER A 509 12.06 -15.55 -6.03
C SER A 509 11.36 -14.73 -4.94
N ALA A 510 10.31 -15.25 -4.31
CA ALA A 510 9.66 -14.60 -3.18
C ALA A 510 10.61 -14.48 -1.96
N LEU A 511 11.36 -15.55 -1.64
CA LEU A 511 12.40 -15.52 -0.61
C LEU A 511 13.48 -14.48 -0.91
N GLN A 512 13.90 -14.36 -2.17
CA GLN A 512 14.87 -13.33 -2.57
C GLN A 512 14.32 -11.90 -2.35
N ARG A 513 13.01 -11.66 -2.56
CA ARG A 513 12.38 -10.37 -2.22
C ARG A 513 12.33 -10.13 -0.71
N ALA A 514 12.09 -11.17 0.08
CA ALA A 514 12.16 -11.10 1.54
C ALA A 514 13.58 -10.73 2.01
N GLY A 515 14.62 -11.39 1.47
CA GLY A 515 16.02 -11.09 1.74
C GLY A 515 16.41 -9.63 1.46
N ARG A 516 15.95 -9.08 0.33
CA ARG A 516 16.16 -7.66 -0.02
C ARG A 516 15.48 -6.70 0.96
N SER A 517 14.28 -7.03 1.42
CA SER A 517 13.55 -6.20 2.39
C SER A 517 14.19 -6.28 3.79
N LEU A 518 14.64 -7.46 4.22
CA LEU A 518 15.43 -7.65 5.45
C LEU A 518 16.69 -6.79 5.46
N PHE A 519 17.42 -6.74 4.34
CA PHE A 519 18.62 -5.91 4.21
C PHE A 519 18.30 -4.42 4.46
N ARG A 520 17.23 -3.92 3.82
CA ARG A 520 16.83 -2.51 3.95
C ARG A 520 16.31 -2.17 5.36
N LEU A 521 15.75 -3.13 6.07
CA LEU A 521 15.36 -3.01 7.48
C LEU A 521 16.57 -3.12 8.45
N GLY A 522 17.80 -3.24 7.95
CA GLY A 522 19.00 -3.40 8.78
C GLY A 522 19.20 -4.79 9.37
N ARG A 523 18.35 -5.77 9.03
CA ARG A 523 18.44 -7.18 9.46
C ARG A 523 19.44 -7.92 8.57
N ILE A 524 20.69 -7.48 8.61
CA ILE A 524 21.75 -7.87 7.65
C ILE A 524 22.06 -9.37 7.71
N ALA A 525 22.18 -9.94 8.92
CA ALA A 525 22.50 -11.36 9.09
C ALA A 525 21.39 -12.28 8.54
N GLU A 526 20.13 -11.93 8.80
CA GLU A 526 18.97 -12.68 8.30
C GLU A 526 18.84 -12.57 6.78
N SER A 527 19.10 -11.38 6.23
CA SER A 527 19.17 -11.18 4.77
C SER A 527 20.22 -12.08 4.13
N GLU A 528 21.41 -12.14 4.72
CA GLU A 528 22.49 -13.01 4.25
C GLU A 528 22.07 -14.48 4.27
N GLU A 529 21.52 -14.97 5.39
CA GLU A 529 21.07 -16.35 5.52
C GLU A 529 20.04 -16.73 4.45
N VAL A 530 19.04 -15.86 4.22
CA VAL A 530 18.00 -16.08 3.21
C VAL A 530 18.62 -16.13 1.81
N HIS A 531 19.45 -15.15 1.45
CA HIS A 531 20.09 -15.13 0.13
C HIS A 531 21.04 -16.31 -0.09
N ARG A 532 21.76 -16.76 0.95
CA ARG A 532 22.64 -17.94 0.89
C ARG A 532 21.85 -19.24 0.77
N ARG A 533 20.68 -19.34 1.42
CA ARG A 533 19.75 -20.45 1.22
C ARG A 533 19.26 -20.49 -0.22
N VAL A 534 18.82 -19.36 -0.77
CA VAL A 534 18.32 -19.27 -2.16
C VAL A 534 19.41 -19.67 -3.16
N LEU A 535 20.62 -19.15 -3.03
CA LEU A 535 21.75 -19.50 -3.91
C LEU A 535 22.03 -21.01 -3.87
N ARG A 536 22.18 -21.60 -2.66
CA ARG A 536 22.44 -23.04 -2.52
C ARG A 536 21.37 -23.93 -3.15
N VAL A 537 20.09 -23.57 -2.99
CA VAL A 537 19.00 -24.34 -3.60
C VAL A 537 19.02 -24.21 -5.12
N ARG A 538 19.22 -23.00 -5.66
CA ARG A 538 19.31 -22.80 -7.12
C ARG A 538 20.52 -23.49 -7.74
N GLU A 539 21.67 -23.51 -7.07
CA GLU A 539 22.85 -24.25 -7.53
C GLU A 539 22.57 -25.75 -7.67
N ARG A 540 21.84 -26.34 -6.72
CA ARG A 540 21.47 -27.76 -6.77
C ARG A 540 20.42 -28.07 -7.83
N VAL A 541 19.41 -27.21 -7.99
CA VAL A 541 18.22 -27.48 -8.83
C VAL A 541 18.43 -27.05 -10.28
N LEU A 542 19.00 -25.86 -10.50
CA LEU A 542 19.18 -25.26 -11.82
C LEU A 542 20.62 -25.38 -12.34
N GLY A 543 21.57 -25.64 -11.44
CA GLY A 543 23.00 -25.65 -11.74
C GLY A 543 23.69 -24.32 -11.43
N PRO A 544 25.03 -24.33 -11.31
CA PRO A 544 25.83 -23.17 -10.88
C PRO A 544 25.87 -22.03 -11.90
N ASP A 545 25.68 -22.32 -13.19
CA ASP A 545 25.80 -21.36 -14.30
C ASP A 545 24.44 -20.88 -14.84
N HIS A 546 23.34 -21.35 -14.24
CA HIS A 546 22.00 -20.91 -14.64
C HIS A 546 21.82 -19.41 -14.33
N PRO A 547 21.21 -18.61 -15.23
CA PRO A 547 21.05 -17.16 -15.04
C PRO A 547 20.44 -16.75 -13.70
N ASP A 548 19.44 -17.48 -13.21
CA ASP A 548 18.79 -17.19 -11.92
C ASP A 548 19.66 -17.57 -10.71
N THR A 549 20.51 -18.58 -10.84
CA THR A 549 21.53 -18.89 -9.83
C THR A 549 22.52 -17.74 -9.73
N LEU A 550 23.00 -17.25 -10.88
CA LEU A 550 23.94 -16.14 -10.96
C LEU A 550 23.35 -14.81 -10.48
N GLU A 551 22.06 -14.55 -10.70
CA GLU A 551 21.38 -13.38 -10.14
C GLU A 551 21.28 -13.46 -8.60
N SER A 552 21.25 -14.66 -8.02
CA SER A 552 21.24 -14.82 -6.56
C SER A 552 22.53 -14.36 -5.91
N CYS A 553 23.66 -14.38 -6.64
CA CYS A 553 24.94 -13.83 -6.19
C CYS A 553 24.85 -12.32 -5.93
N HIS A 554 24.07 -11.57 -6.72
CA HIS A 554 23.83 -10.14 -6.48
C HIS A 554 23.11 -9.90 -5.16
N GLY A 555 22.16 -10.77 -4.80
CA GLY A 555 21.43 -10.67 -3.53
C GLY A 555 22.33 -10.82 -2.30
N LEU A 556 23.40 -11.63 -2.40
CA LEU A 556 24.37 -11.83 -1.31
C LEU A 556 25.41 -10.72 -1.18
N GLN A 557 25.66 -9.97 -2.24
CA GLN A 557 26.72 -8.98 -2.28
C GLN A 557 26.59 -7.94 -1.15
N GLN A 558 25.47 -7.21 -1.09
CA GLN A 558 25.30 -6.14 -0.10
C GLN A 558 25.34 -6.65 1.35
N PRO A 559 24.65 -7.75 1.73
CA PRO A 559 24.77 -8.30 3.07
C PRO A 559 26.21 -8.69 3.44
N LEU A 560 26.95 -9.35 2.54
CA LEU A 560 28.33 -9.75 2.81
C LEU A 560 29.26 -8.55 3.00
N PHE A 561 29.11 -7.49 2.19
CA PHE A 561 29.86 -6.25 2.38
C PHE A 561 29.63 -5.63 3.75
N ARG A 562 28.37 -5.59 4.21
CA ARG A 562 28.00 -5.04 5.53
C ARG A 562 28.51 -5.90 6.69
N LEU A 563 28.71 -7.19 6.46
CA LEU A 563 29.33 -8.12 7.42
C LEU A 563 30.87 -8.17 7.33
N GLY A 564 31.50 -7.32 6.49
CA GLY A 564 32.96 -7.23 6.34
C GLY A 564 33.57 -8.33 5.46
N ARG A 565 32.77 -9.20 4.83
CA ARG A 565 33.22 -10.32 3.98
C ARG A 565 33.41 -9.88 2.52
N ARG A 566 34.19 -8.82 2.31
CA ARG A 566 34.34 -8.15 1.00
C ARG A 566 34.90 -9.05 -0.09
N ALA A 567 35.89 -9.87 0.22
CA ALA A 567 36.53 -10.76 -0.76
C ALA A 567 35.55 -11.81 -1.33
N GLU A 568 34.66 -12.35 -0.48
CA GLU A 568 33.62 -13.28 -0.91
C GLU A 568 32.56 -12.59 -1.77
N ALA A 569 32.13 -11.38 -1.38
CA ALA A 569 31.17 -10.60 -2.15
C ALA A 569 31.71 -10.28 -3.56
N LEU A 570 32.99 -9.88 -3.65
CA LEU A 570 33.64 -9.61 -4.94
C LEU A 570 33.78 -10.88 -5.79
N SER A 571 34.13 -12.02 -5.18
CA SER A 571 34.19 -13.31 -5.88
C SER A 571 32.82 -13.71 -6.47
N LEU A 572 31.74 -13.53 -5.71
CA LEU A 572 30.37 -13.80 -6.18
C LEU A 572 29.95 -12.85 -7.30
N LEU A 573 30.33 -11.57 -7.24
CA LEU A 573 30.07 -10.61 -8.30
C LEU A 573 30.81 -10.93 -9.59
N ARG A 574 32.11 -11.28 -9.51
CA ARG A 574 32.89 -11.73 -10.67
C ARG A 574 32.24 -12.93 -11.34
N ARG A 575 31.89 -13.96 -10.54
CA ARG A 575 31.15 -15.13 -11.01
C ARG A 575 29.85 -14.75 -11.70
N ALA A 576 29.06 -13.84 -11.14
CA ALA A 576 27.81 -13.40 -11.75
C ALA A 576 28.03 -12.63 -13.05
N ALA A 577 29.02 -11.74 -13.10
CA ALA A 577 29.33 -10.93 -14.27
C ALA A 577 29.80 -11.79 -15.45
N ASP A 578 30.73 -12.71 -15.21
CA ASP A 578 31.23 -13.62 -16.23
C ASP A 578 30.20 -14.66 -16.64
N GLY A 579 29.52 -15.28 -15.66
CA GLY A 579 28.51 -16.30 -15.91
C GLY A 579 27.33 -15.76 -16.72
N LEU A 580 26.80 -14.58 -16.36
CA LEU A 580 25.65 -14.00 -17.08
C LEU A 580 26.04 -13.55 -18.49
N ARG A 581 27.26 -13.02 -18.67
CA ARG A 581 27.79 -12.69 -19.99
C ARG A 581 27.88 -13.94 -20.88
N SER A 582 28.41 -15.05 -20.34
CA SER A 582 28.54 -16.30 -21.07
C SER A 582 27.19 -16.96 -21.37
N ALA A 583 26.24 -16.92 -20.42
CA ALA A 583 24.96 -17.60 -20.54
C ALA A 583 23.91 -16.84 -21.38
N LEU A 584 23.91 -15.51 -21.31
CA LEU A 584 22.88 -14.67 -21.95
C LEU A 584 23.40 -13.81 -23.10
N GLY A 585 24.71 -13.71 -23.29
CA GLY A 585 25.33 -12.78 -24.23
C GLY A 585 25.76 -11.47 -23.59
N VAL A 586 26.65 -10.75 -24.29
CA VAL A 586 27.24 -9.48 -23.82
C VAL A 586 26.25 -8.31 -23.88
N GLU A 587 25.30 -8.38 -24.80
CA GLU A 587 24.25 -7.39 -25.04
C GLU A 587 23.08 -7.49 -24.04
N HIS A 588 22.99 -8.59 -23.29
CA HIS A 588 21.83 -8.85 -22.45
C HIS A 588 21.79 -7.89 -21.24
N PRO A 589 20.66 -7.21 -20.95
CA PRO A 589 20.55 -6.23 -19.87
C PRO A 589 20.99 -6.73 -18.48
N ARG A 590 20.69 -8.01 -18.15
CA ARG A 590 21.14 -8.65 -16.89
C ARG A 590 22.66 -8.80 -16.81
N ALA A 591 23.34 -9.15 -17.92
CA ALA A 591 24.79 -9.28 -17.97
C ALA A 591 25.47 -7.91 -17.84
N LEU A 592 24.97 -6.91 -18.56
CA LEU A 592 25.43 -5.53 -18.48
C LEU A 592 25.25 -4.94 -17.08
N ARG A 593 24.11 -5.18 -16.44
CA ARG A 593 23.87 -4.77 -15.04
C ARG A 593 24.88 -5.40 -14.08
N SER A 594 25.17 -6.69 -14.24
CA SER A 594 26.14 -7.38 -13.39
C SER A 594 27.56 -6.82 -13.53
N ARG A 595 28.00 -6.60 -14.78
CA ARG A 595 29.31 -5.99 -15.06
C ARG A 595 29.39 -4.55 -14.53
N ALA A 596 28.33 -3.76 -14.70
CA ALA A 596 28.27 -2.39 -14.17
C ALA A 596 28.40 -2.36 -12.64
N MET A 597 27.77 -3.31 -11.92
CA MET A 597 27.91 -3.43 -10.47
C MET A 597 29.33 -3.83 -10.04
N LEU A 598 30.04 -4.63 -10.85
CA LEU A 598 31.42 -5.04 -10.56
C LEU A 598 32.39 -3.84 -10.58
N ILE A 599 32.19 -2.86 -11.47
CA ILE A 599 33.07 -1.68 -11.62
C ILE A 599 33.30 -0.95 -10.28
N GLU A 600 32.22 -0.64 -9.57
CA GLU A 600 32.29 0.10 -8.30
C GLU A 600 33.05 -0.69 -7.21
N GLU A 601 32.89 -2.00 -7.21
CA GLU A 601 33.52 -2.87 -6.23
C GLU A 601 35.00 -3.10 -6.51
N LEU A 602 35.40 -3.18 -7.79
CA LEU A 602 36.82 -3.19 -8.17
C LEU A 602 37.51 -1.89 -7.73
N ALA A 603 36.87 -0.74 -7.98
CA ALA A 603 37.36 0.56 -7.52
C ALA A 603 37.51 0.63 -6.00
N THR A 604 36.51 0.12 -5.27
CA THR A 604 36.52 0.11 -3.81
C THR A 604 37.61 -0.81 -3.25
N ALA A 605 37.80 -1.99 -3.86
CA ALA A 605 38.81 -2.97 -3.50
C ALA A 605 40.24 -2.55 -3.87
N GLY A 606 40.43 -1.59 -4.77
CA GLY A 606 41.76 -1.17 -5.23
C GLY A 606 42.34 -2.06 -6.32
N ASP A 607 41.50 -2.81 -7.05
CA ASP A 607 41.96 -3.73 -8.10
C ASP A 607 42.19 -2.96 -9.42
N HIS A 608 43.35 -2.31 -9.51
CA HIS A 608 43.70 -1.43 -10.63
C HIS A 608 43.70 -2.16 -11.98
N GLU A 609 44.19 -3.40 -12.02
CA GLU A 609 44.37 -4.15 -13.26
C GLU A 609 43.02 -4.58 -13.84
N GLU A 610 42.18 -5.24 -13.05
CA GLU A 610 40.86 -5.69 -13.53
C GLU A 610 39.93 -4.50 -13.79
N PHE A 611 39.99 -3.44 -12.97
CA PHE A 611 39.21 -2.22 -13.21
C PHE A 611 39.53 -1.61 -14.58
N ALA A 612 40.81 -1.49 -14.94
CA ALA A 612 41.24 -0.93 -16.22
C ALA A 612 40.82 -1.80 -17.41
N GLN A 613 40.76 -3.12 -17.23
CA GLN A 613 40.34 -4.05 -18.27
C GLN A 613 38.81 -4.05 -18.48
N VAL A 614 38.02 -4.12 -17.41
CA VAL A 614 36.58 -4.39 -17.48
C VAL A 614 35.74 -3.12 -17.67
N SER A 615 36.13 -2.01 -17.03
CA SER A 615 35.23 -0.87 -16.86
C SER A 615 34.96 -0.06 -18.14
N PRO A 616 35.97 0.29 -18.97
CA PRO A 616 35.73 1.07 -20.19
C PRO A 616 34.85 0.32 -21.19
N GLU A 617 35.12 -0.99 -21.40
CA GLU A 617 34.34 -1.84 -22.29
C GLU A 617 32.89 -1.95 -21.82
N THR A 618 32.67 -2.17 -20.51
CA THR A 618 31.33 -2.29 -19.94
C THR A 618 30.49 -1.02 -20.16
N VAL A 619 31.10 0.17 -20.01
CA VAL A 619 30.40 1.44 -20.26
C VAL A 619 30.00 1.55 -21.73
N VAL A 620 30.90 1.23 -22.66
CA VAL A 620 30.62 1.25 -24.11
C VAL A 620 29.50 0.27 -24.47
N ASP A 621 29.54 -0.95 -23.94
CA ASP A 621 28.50 -1.95 -24.21
C ASP A 621 27.13 -1.51 -23.65
N CYS A 622 27.09 -0.95 -22.44
CA CYS A 622 25.86 -0.41 -21.87
C CYS A 622 25.26 0.69 -22.74
N GLU A 623 26.09 1.63 -23.20
CA GLU A 623 25.65 2.71 -24.09
C GLU A 623 25.13 2.18 -25.42
N ARG A 624 25.84 1.22 -26.01
CA ARG A 624 25.52 0.64 -27.32
C ARG A 624 24.21 -0.13 -27.30
N HIS A 625 23.96 -0.91 -26.24
CA HIS A 625 22.86 -1.88 -26.22
C HIS A 625 21.64 -1.41 -25.41
N LEU A 626 21.83 -0.59 -24.37
CA LEU A 626 20.74 -0.07 -23.54
C LEU A 626 20.40 1.38 -23.87
N GLY A 627 21.31 2.10 -24.54
CA GLY A 627 21.19 3.53 -24.79
C GLY A 627 21.81 4.37 -23.66
N ALA A 628 22.08 5.64 -23.98
CA ALA A 628 22.77 6.58 -23.08
C ALA A 628 21.97 6.93 -21.82
N ASP A 629 20.64 6.89 -21.90
CA ASP A 629 19.74 7.34 -20.83
C ASP A 629 19.29 6.21 -19.90
N HIS A 630 19.65 4.97 -20.22
CA HIS A 630 19.23 3.81 -19.45
C HIS A 630 19.87 3.84 -18.04
N PRO A 631 19.12 3.50 -16.96
CA PRO A 631 19.63 3.55 -15.59
C PRO A 631 20.92 2.76 -15.35
N THR A 632 21.06 1.59 -15.99
CA THR A 632 22.29 0.79 -15.94
C THR A 632 23.47 1.52 -16.57
N THR A 633 23.28 2.18 -17.71
CA THR A 633 24.33 2.97 -18.39
C THR A 633 24.79 4.14 -17.53
N LEU A 634 23.84 4.90 -16.97
CA LEU A 634 24.14 6.00 -16.05
C LEU A 634 24.86 5.52 -14.77
N SER A 635 24.59 4.29 -14.33
CA SER A 635 25.25 3.69 -13.16
C SER A 635 26.65 3.20 -13.50
N ALA A 636 26.84 2.55 -14.65
CA ALA A 636 28.15 2.13 -15.14
C ALA A 636 29.09 3.32 -15.34
N ARG A 637 28.61 4.40 -15.98
CA ARG A 637 29.41 5.63 -16.17
C ARG A 637 29.79 6.27 -14.83
N HIS A 638 28.86 6.33 -13.88
CA HIS A 638 29.14 6.84 -12.54
C HIS A 638 30.18 5.99 -11.82
N ALA A 639 30.01 4.67 -11.80
CA ALA A 639 30.96 3.75 -11.18
C ALA A 639 32.36 3.85 -11.83
N TYR A 640 32.41 4.02 -13.15
CA TYR A 640 33.66 4.21 -13.87
C TYR A 640 34.32 5.56 -13.50
N ALA A 641 33.57 6.67 -13.49
CA ALA A 641 34.09 7.96 -13.07
C ALA A 641 34.60 7.93 -11.61
N PHE A 642 33.87 7.27 -10.71
CA PHE A 642 34.29 7.04 -9.33
C PHE A 642 35.60 6.25 -9.25
N GLY A 643 35.71 5.15 -10.02
CA GLY A 643 36.92 4.36 -10.02
C GLY A 643 38.13 5.06 -10.63
N VAL A 644 37.95 5.85 -11.69
CA VAL A 644 39.03 6.71 -12.22
C VAL A 644 39.45 7.76 -11.19
N ALA A 645 38.51 8.38 -10.46
CA ALA A 645 38.83 9.32 -9.39
C ALA A 645 39.62 8.68 -8.24
N ARG A 646 39.35 7.39 -7.96
CA ARG A 646 39.95 6.67 -6.82
C ARG A 646 41.26 5.99 -7.16
N LEU A 647 41.39 5.44 -8.35
CA LEU A 647 42.51 4.60 -8.79
C LEU A 647 43.45 5.30 -9.79
N GLY A 648 42.97 6.36 -10.44
CA GLY A 648 43.69 7.13 -11.45
C GLY A 648 43.95 8.56 -11.01
N ALA A 649 44.18 9.43 -11.99
CA ALA A 649 44.45 10.84 -11.76
C ALA A 649 43.14 11.68 -11.73
N PRO A 650 43.02 12.68 -10.85
CA PRO A 650 41.82 13.52 -10.78
C PRO A 650 41.58 14.31 -12.09
N GLU A 651 42.62 14.58 -12.88
CA GLU A 651 42.54 15.19 -14.21
C GLU A 651 41.70 14.37 -15.19
N ASP A 652 41.83 13.05 -15.14
CA ASP A 652 41.10 12.12 -16.02
C ASP A 652 39.66 11.92 -15.52
N ALA A 653 39.45 11.98 -14.21
CA ALA A 653 38.14 11.78 -13.58
C ALA A 653 37.19 12.97 -13.76
N GLU A 654 37.70 14.20 -13.75
CA GLU A 654 36.89 15.42 -13.83
C GLU A 654 35.98 15.49 -15.07
N PRO A 655 36.48 15.31 -16.31
CA PRO A 655 35.61 15.37 -17.50
C PRO A 655 34.55 14.25 -17.51
N LEU A 656 34.90 13.06 -17.03
CA LEU A 656 33.96 11.94 -16.89
C LEU A 656 32.85 12.29 -15.89
N THR A 657 33.23 12.79 -14.71
CA THR A 657 32.29 13.12 -13.63
C THR A 657 31.34 14.25 -14.04
N ARG A 658 31.84 15.29 -14.72
CA ARG A 658 30.98 16.36 -15.26
C ARG A 658 29.98 15.86 -16.29
N ARG A 659 30.40 14.95 -17.19
CA ARG A 659 29.49 14.35 -18.17
C ARG A 659 28.38 13.53 -17.48
N VAL A 660 28.74 12.71 -16.49
CA VAL A 660 27.77 11.94 -15.71
C VAL A 660 26.79 12.85 -14.97
N LEU A 661 27.27 13.98 -14.41
CA LEU A 661 26.41 14.95 -13.73
C LEU A 661 25.39 15.54 -14.71
N ALA A 662 25.83 16.02 -15.87
CA ALA A 662 24.96 16.59 -16.89
C ALA A 662 23.91 15.57 -17.38
N ASP A 663 24.31 14.32 -17.60
CA ASP A 663 23.39 13.25 -18.01
C ASP A 663 22.33 12.97 -16.93
N ARG A 664 22.74 12.87 -15.66
CA ARG A 664 21.80 12.61 -14.56
C ARG A 664 20.89 13.80 -14.25
N GLU A 665 21.38 15.02 -14.36
CA GLU A 665 20.55 16.23 -14.24
C GLU A 665 19.45 16.27 -15.31
N ARG A 666 19.80 15.94 -16.55
CA ARG A 666 18.84 15.88 -17.66
C ARG A 666 17.80 14.77 -17.49
N VAL A 667 18.22 13.57 -17.05
CA VAL A 667 17.33 12.39 -16.98
C VAL A 667 16.54 12.32 -15.67
N GLN A 668 17.18 12.63 -14.53
CA GLN A 668 16.62 12.40 -13.18
C GLN A 668 16.36 13.70 -12.43
N GLY A 669 16.84 14.84 -12.91
CA GLY A 669 16.71 16.13 -12.25
C GLY A 669 17.85 16.42 -11.26
N PRO A 670 18.00 17.70 -10.88
CA PRO A 670 19.15 18.19 -10.09
C PRO A 670 19.11 17.82 -8.60
N THR A 671 17.93 17.48 -8.07
CA THR A 671 17.71 17.13 -6.65
C THR A 671 17.64 15.62 -6.41
N HIS A 672 17.67 14.81 -7.46
CA HIS A 672 17.58 13.35 -7.33
C HIS A 672 18.78 12.79 -6.54
N PRO A 673 18.59 11.84 -5.60
CA PRO A 673 19.66 11.37 -4.71
C PRO A 673 20.92 10.89 -5.43
N MET A 674 20.77 10.20 -6.57
CA MET A 674 21.92 9.77 -7.37
C MET A 674 22.64 10.92 -8.06
N THR A 675 21.92 11.97 -8.48
CA THR A 675 22.52 13.19 -9.05
C THR A 675 23.36 13.90 -7.99
N LEU A 676 22.81 14.04 -6.78
CA LEU A 676 23.53 14.62 -5.64
C LEU A 676 24.75 13.78 -5.24
N GLY A 677 24.70 12.45 -5.41
CA GLY A 677 25.88 11.59 -5.27
C GLY A 677 27.02 11.96 -6.23
N VAL A 678 26.69 12.25 -7.49
CA VAL A 678 27.69 12.69 -8.50
C VAL A 678 28.19 14.11 -8.21
N VAL A 679 27.35 15.00 -7.67
CA VAL A 679 27.79 16.33 -7.20
C VAL A 679 28.85 16.19 -6.11
N VAL A 680 28.66 15.28 -5.15
CA VAL A 680 29.65 15.00 -4.11
C VAL A 680 30.94 14.43 -4.71
N LEU A 681 30.84 13.47 -5.63
CA LEU A 681 32.02 12.93 -6.32
C LEU A 681 32.78 14.04 -7.07
N LEU A 682 32.08 14.92 -7.79
CA LEU A 682 32.71 16.04 -8.48
C LEU A 682 33.40 16.98 -7.49
N SER A 683 32.77 17.28 -6.34
CA SER A 683 33.37 18.10 -5.28
C SER A 683 34.69 17.51 -4.78
N GLN A 684 34.78 16.18 -4.65
CA GLN A 684 36.00 15.48 -4.23
C GLN A 684 37.08 15.52 -5.32
N VAL A 685 36.69 15.34 -6.58
CA VAL A 685 37.63 15.40 -7.73
C VAL A 685 38.22 16.80 -7.86
N VAL A 686 37.40 17.87 -7.81
CA VAL A 686 37.92 19.25 -7.93
C VAL A 686 38.71 19.67 -6.69
N ALA A 687 38.35 19.17 -5.51
CA ALA A 687 39.12 19.33 -4.28
C ALA A 687 40.51 18.67 -4.39
N ALA A 688 40.60 17.47 -4.99
CA ALA A 688 41.88 16.81 -5.24
C ALA A 688 42.78 17.60 -6.21
N ARG A 689 42.21 18.50 -7.00
CA ARG A 689 42.92 19.46 -7.87
C ARG A 689 43.10 20.84 -7.23
N GLU A 690 42.89 20.95 -5.92
CA GLU A 690 43.06 22.16 -5.12
C GLU A 690 42.13 23.33 -5.51
N ARG A 691 41.03 23.05 -6.21
CA ARG A 691 40.00 24.05 -6.57
C ARG A 691 38.96 24.16 -5.44
N TRP A 692 39.42 24.67 -4.31
CA TRP A 692 38.65 24.63 -3.04
C TRP A 692 37.33 25.39 -3.08
N GLU A 693 37.25 26.56 -3.74
CA GLU A 693 35.99 27.33 -3.81
C GLU A 693 34.89 26.60 -4.59
N GLU A 694 35.23 25.95 -5.71
CA GLU A 694 34.27 25.13 -6.47
C GLU A 694 33.86 23.90 -5.65
N ALA A 695 34.79 23.27 -4.92
CA ALA A 695 34.46 22.17 -4.03
C ALA A 695 33.44 22.59 -2.95
N VAL A 696 33.63 23.76 -2.33
CA VAL A 696 32.69 24.33 -1.34
C VAL A 696 31.30 24.55 -1.96
N GLU A 697 31.22 25.14 -3.15
CA GLU A 697 29.95 25.38 -3.84
C GLU A 697 29.21 24.07 -4.13
N LEU A 698 29.91 23.07 -4.68
CA LEU A 698 29.34 21.76 -5.00
C LEU A 698 28.87 21.03 -3.74
N THR A 699 29.65 21.04 -2.65
CA THR A 699 29.22 20.40 -1.38
C THR A 699 28.02 21.12 -0.77
N ARG A 700 27.96 22.47 -0.80
CA ARG A 700 26.78 23.23 -0.35
C ARG A 700 25.54 22.89 -1.17
N ARG A 701 25.69 22.76 -2.49
CA ARG A 701 24.61 22.29 -3.37
C ARG A 701 24.11 20.90 -2.99
N ALA A 702 25.02 19.97 -2.71
CA ALA A 702 24.66 18.61 -2.30
C ALA A 702 23.92 18.59 -0.95
N ILE A 703 24.37 19.38 0.03
CA ILE A 703 23.71 19.56 1.34
C ILE A 703 22.29 20.07 1.12
N SER A 704 22.13 21.19 0.41
CA SER A 704 20.82 21.82 0.21
C SER A 704 19.82 20.88 -0.47
N GLY A 705 20.27 20.09 -1.45
CA GLY A 705 19.42 19.08 -2.09
C GLY A 705 19.05 17.92 -1.15
N ARG A 706 19.96 17.48 -0.29
CA ARG A 706 19.73 16.37 0.65
C ARG A 706 18.84 16.76 1.82
N GLU A 707 18.94 18.00 2.31
CA GLU A 707 18.10 18.52 3.40
C GLU A 707 16.60 18.52 3.06
N GLN A 708 16.25 18.53 1.77
CA GLN A 708 14.85 18.43 1.33
C GLN A 708 14.25 17.04 1.53
N ALA A 709 15.07 15.99 1.57
CA ALA A 709 14.63 14.59 1.54
C ALA A 709 15.10 13.75 2.74
N LEU A 710 16.10 14.22 3.48
CA LEU A 710 16.74 13.48 4.57
C LEU A 710 16.69 14.29 5.87
N THR A 711 16.62 13.60 7.00
CA THR A 711 16.77 14.24 8.31
C THR A 711 18.19 14.74 8.50
N ALA A 712 18.38 15.81 9.29
CA ALA A 712 19.70 16.37 9.59
C ALA A 712 20.67 15.37 10.25
N GLU A 713 20.16 14.28 10.81
CA GLU A 713 20.95 13.19 11.40
C GLU A 713 21.32 12.08 10.41
N SER A 714 20.94 12.22 9.14
CA SER A 714 21.34 11.27 8.11
C SER A 714 22.86 11.22 7.98
N PRO A 715 23.51 10.04 8.04
CA PRO A 715 24.96 9.91 7.89
C PRO A 715 25.50 10.65 6.67
N LEU A 716 24.80 10.59 5.52
CA LEU A 716 25.21 11.25 4.28
C LEU A 716 25.25 12.79 4.38
N LEU A 717 24.35 13.38 5.18
CA LEU A 717 24.35 14.83 5.44
C LEU A 717 25.47 15.19 6.41
N VAL A 718 25.63 14.41 7.48
CA VAL A 718 26.69 14.61 8.48
C VAL A 718 28.09 14.56 7.83
N GLU A 719 28.32 13.60 6.93
CA GLU A 719 29.57 13.53 6.14
C GLU A 719 29.77 14.75 5.23
N ASN A 720 28.70 15.35 4.70
CA ASN A 720 28.83 16.55 3.87
C ASN A 720 29.07 17.82 4.69
N TYR A 721 28.52 17.91 5.91
CA TYR A 721 28.81 19.02 6.82
C TYR A 721 30.27 19.04 7.26
N SER A 722 30.88 17.87 7.53
CA SER A 722 32.32 17.80 7.82
C SER A 722 33.19 18.09 6.58
N GLN A 723 32.78 17.64 5.39
CA GLN A 723 33.47 17.94 4.13
C GLN A 723 33.50 19.43 3.81
N VAL A 724 32.37 20.14 3.91
CA VAL A 724 32.33 21.57 3.60
C VAL A 724 33.19 22.38 4.57
N ALA A 725 33.27 21.98 5.85
CA ALA A 725 34.14 22.63 6.82
C ALA A 725 35.63 22.49 6.47
N ASP A 726 36.08 21.30 6.04
CA ASP A 726 37.46 21.08 5.59
C ASP A 726 37.78 21.88 4.32
N TYR A 727 36.87 21.86 3.34
CA TYR A 727 37.07 22.62 2.09
C TYR A 727 37.11 24.13 2.33
N LEU A 728 36.29 24.67 3.24
CA LEU A 728 36.36 26.07 3.67
C LEU A 728 37.71 26.41 4.32
N ALA A 729 38.24 25.52 5.17
CA ALA A 729 39.55 25.73 5.80
C ALA A 729 40.66 25.79 4.74
N ARG A 730 40.63 24.87 3.77
CA ARG A 730 41.62 24.81 2.66
C ARG A 730 41.47 25.96 1.66
N ALA A 731 40.27 26.51 1.50
CA ALA A 731 40.03 27.73 0.74
C ALA A 731 40.51 29.02 1.45
N GLY A 732 40.98 28.93 2.70
CA GLY A 732 41.41 30.08 3.50
C GLY A 732 40.27 30.82 4.21
N ARG A 733 39.04 30.29 4.18
CA ARG A 733 37.84 30.86 4.84
C ARG A 733 37.72 30.37 6.29
N THR A 734 38.74 30.65 7.09
CA THR A 734 38.93 30.08 8.44
C THR A 734 37.74 30.29 9.39
N ALA A 735 37.19 31.50 9.45
CA ALA A 735 36.05 31.79 10.34
C ALA A 735 34.78 30.99 9.96
N GLU A 736 34.51 30.83 8.66
CA GLU A 736 33.39 30.01 8.19
C GLU A 736 33.64 28.52 8.41
N ALA A 737 34.89 28.06 8.21
CA ALA A 737 35.29 26.69 8.45
C ALA A 737 35.11 26.28 9.92
N GLU A 738 35.56 27.11 10.86
CA GLU A 738 35.36 26.88 12.29
C GLU A 738 33.88 26.85 12.68
N SER A 739 33.08 27.78 12.13
CA SER A 739 31.64 27.83 12.36
C SER A 739 30.96 26.54 11.88
N ALA A 740 31.25 26.13 10.64
CA ALA A 740 30.73 24.90 10.04
C ALA A 740 31.18 23.65 10.82
N ALA A 741 32.44 23.57 11.24
CA ALA A 741 32.96 22.45 12.03
C ALA A 741 32.33 22.37 13.43
N ARG A 742 32.11 23.50 14.12
CA ARG A 742 31.40 23.53 15.42
C ARG A 742 29.95 23.05 15.28
N ALA A 743 29.28 23.37 14.18
CA ALA A 743 27.93 22.89 13.90
C ALA A 743 27.91 21.38 13.56
N ALA A 744 28.90 20.90 12.79
CA ALA A 744 28.97 19.51 12.33
C ALA A 744 29.43 18.52 13.41
N LEU A 745 30.35 18.92 14.31
CA LEU A 745 31.01 18.01 15.23
C LEU A 745 30.04 17.24 16.17
N PRO A 746 29.05 17.86 16.82
CA PRO A 746 28.11 17.14 17.67
C PRO A 746 27.30 16.09 16.91
N LEU A 747 26.95 16.36 15.64
CA LEU A 747 26.28 15.42 14.76
C LEU A 747 27.21 14.28 14.36
N CYS A 748 28.47 14.57 14.01
CA CYS A 748 29.48 13.56 13.69
C CYS A 748 29.70 12.60 14.86
N GLU A 749 29.86 13.12 16.07
CA GLU A 749 30.08 12.30 17.28
C GLU A 749 28.88 11.42 17.60
N ARG A 750 27.66 11.95 17.45
CA ARG A 750 26.42 11.21 17.75
C ARG A 750 26.08 10.17 16.69
N VAL A 751 26.20 10.52 15.41
CA VAL A 751 25.73 9.69 14.28
C VAL A 751 26.81 8.73 13.78
N LEU A 752 28.05 9.21 13.61
CA LEU A 752 29.15 8.44 13.04
C LEU A 752 30.08 7.85 14.12
N GLY A 753 30.07 8.45 15.31
CA GLY A 753 30.91 8.07 16.44
C GLY A 753 32.18 8.91 16.56
N PRO A 754 32.82 8.92 17.75
CA PRO A 754 33.94 9.82 18.07
C PRO A 754 35.23 9.53 17.28
N ASN A 755 35.36 8.32 16.73
CA ASN A 755 36.57 7.87 16.02
C ASN A 755 36.37 7.79 14.50
N HIS A 756 35.21 8.20 13.98
CA HIS A 756 34.96 8.16 12.54
C HIS A 756 35.86 9.17 11.81
N PRO A 757 36.38 8.87 10.61
CA PRO A 757 37.26 9.77 9.85
C PRO A 757 36.70 11.19 9.67
N GLU A 758 35.39 11.29 9.49
CA GLU A 758 34.69 12.58 9.35
C GLU A 758 34.61 13.38 10.67
N THR A 759 34.41 12.69 11.79
CA THR A 759 34.49 13.30 13.13
C THR A 759 35.89 13.82 13.39
N LEU A 760 36.91 13.04 13.04
CA LEU A 760 38.31 13.45 13.15
C LEU A 760 38.65 14.62 12.21
N ARG A 761 38.04 14.67 11.02
CA ARG A 761 38.17 15.80 10.08
C ARG A 761 37.61 17.09 10.69
N ALA A 762 36.41 17.04 11.26
CA ALA A 762 35.81 18.20 11.92
C ALA A 762 36.65 18.69 13.12
N ARG A 763 37.18 17.77 13.94
CA ARG A 763 38.10 18.10 15.03
C ARG A 763 39.38 18.76 14.56
N ARG A 764 39.97 18.26 13.47
CA ARG A 764 41.18 18.83 12.85
C ARG A 764 40.97 20.29 12.43
N VAL A 765 39.81 20.62 11.86
CA VAL A 765 39.47 22.01 11.48
C VAL A 765 39.40 22.92 12.71
N LEU A 766 38.98 22.39 13.87
CA LEU A 766 38.91 23.12 15.14
C LEU A 766 40.21 23.09 15.96
N GLY A 767 41.21 22.33 15.52
CA GLY A 767 42.48 22.17 16.23
C GLY A 767 42.42 21.40 17.56
N ILE A 768 41.47 20.46 17.70
CA ILE A 768 41.26 19.65 18.92
C ILE A 768 41.48 18.15 18.73
#